data_AF-A0A978VI03-F1
#
_entry.id   AF-A0A978VI03-F1
#
_cell.length_a   1.000
_cell.length_b   1.000
_cell.length_c   1.000
_cell.angle_alpha   90.00
_cell.angle_beta   90.00
_cell.angle_gamma   90.00
#
_symmetry.space_group_name_H-M   'P 1'
#
loop_
_entity.id
_entity.type
_entity.pdbx_description
1 polymer ?
#
loop_
_entity_poly.entity_id
_entity_poly.type
_entity_poly.pdbx_seq_one_letter_code
_entity_poly.pdbx_strand_id
1 'polypeptide(L)'
;MMAFMCSARPPPQLIVQPKVVESFRGLRGLASRNGGGEFPPFLPQEVENIRDPYARNLAQRIVRLPVQIGSSESCIMSSCVKPLIQSDINPVVLLHCFDSSCLEWRCAYPLLEEAGLEAWAVDILGWGFSDLEMLPSCNVASKRDHLYQFWKSYIKRPMVLVGPSLGAAVAIDFAMSYPEAVKKMVLINASVYAEGTGNMAKLPKIIAYAGVSLLKSMPLRFYANILAFNGISLATTLDWTNVGRLHSLMPWWEDATVSFMKSGGYNVKAQIKQVKQKALVICGEHDQIVSYKQTMEEIETMDIDGDAEETSRRVQVRFVTKLRPPFKVPANSIAIPSTLTRGDLSAIVNNLLLAGNPEWVSEPFDFLIDGELVRLSLERFLLAKGISAEKILEIEYIKAVVPRKEEEPSLHDDWVSAVDGSSPGFILTGCYDGFGRVWKSAGVCTHILEGHRDAVTSVSVINAEGGESVTVASASKDQTLRLWKFNTGEHLKSPLKVKAFKILRGHRSSVESVASQTSGDMVCSGGWDCTINLWQTNKINTEGDLLSVKKRKVNEQAVDSQLEGEAVSTLVGHTQCVSSVNWIFRETIFSASWDHSIRKWDVETGKDTLNIVYDNILPSAQFSGKVLNCLDIGGESSSLIAAGGSDPIVRIWDPRKPGTSAPVFQFSSHASWVSACKWHKKSQYHLVSASYDGKVMIWDLRTAWSVAVMDSHKDKVLCADWWKGDSVISGGADSKLRISSGIPVGES
;
A
#
# COMPACT_ATOMS: atom_id res chain seq x y z
N MET A 1 6.23 15.66 -18.85
CA MET A 1 5.91 14.80 -17.68
C MET A 1 6.01 13.30 -18.02
N MET A 2 6.65 12.90 -19.13
CA MET A 2 6.40 11.61 -19.81
C MET A 2 7.63 10.76 -20.17
N ALA A 3 8.82 11.02 -19.60
CA ALA A 3 10.08 10.41 -20.07
C ALA A 3 10.92 9.65 -19.01
N PHE A 4 10.46 9.47 -17.77
CA PHE A 4 11.36 9.04 -16.68
C PHE A 4 10.92 7.83 -15.86
N MET A 5 9.78 7.19 -16.17
CA MET A 5 9.20 6.16 -15.28
C MET A 5 9.88 4.78 -15.30
N CYS A 6 10.76 4.48 -16.26
CA CYS A 6 11.43 3.17 -16.27
C CYS A 6 12.71 3.08 -15.41
N SER A 7 13.18 4.16 -14.80
CA SER A 7 14.22 4.06 -13.78
C SER A 7 13.63 3.81 -12.39
N ALA A 8 12.92 2.69 -12.23
CA ALA A 8 12.47 2.23 -10.92
C ALA A 8 13.67 2.05 -9.97
N ARG A 9 13.44 2.31 -8.67
CA ARG A 9 14.39 2.04 -7.57
C ARG A 9 14.97 0.62 -7.71
N PRO A 10 16.24 0.38 -7.34
CA PRO A 10 16.66 -0.99 -7.05
C PRO A 10 15.73 -1.54 -5.96
N PRO A 11 15.25 -2.79 -6.07
CA PRO A 11 14.39 -3.36 -5.04
C PRO A 11 15.12 -3.34 -3.69
N PRO A 12 14.43 -3.11 -2.55
CA PRO A 12 14.98 -3.55 -1.27
C PRO A 12 15.25 -5.05 -1.41
N GLN A 13 16.49 -5.46 -1.12
CA GLN A 13 17.03 -6.81 -1.27
C GLN A 13 15.93 -7.89 -1.26
N LEU A 14 15.68 -8.50 -2.41
CA LEU A 14 14.89 -9.72 -2.50
C LEU A 14 15.57 -10.77 -1.63
N ILE A 15 14.96 -11.05 -0.47
CA ILE A 15 15.27 -12.23 0.34
C ILE A 15 14.76 -13.43 -0.47
N VAL A 16 15.63 -13.95 -1.33
CA VAL A 16 15.46 -15.28 -1.91
C VAL A 16 15.55 -16.26 -0.74
N GLN A 17 14.47 -16.98 -0.47
CA GLN A 17 14.51 -18.08 0.49
C GLN A 17 15.54 -19.12 0.03
N PRO A 18 16.44 -19.60 0.91
CA PRO A 18 17.45 -20.55 0.53
C PRO A 18 16.82 -21.94 0.54
N LYS A 19 16.45 -22.48 -0.61
CA LYS A 19 16.41 -23.94 -0.78
C LYS A 19 16.54 -24.33 -2.25
N VAL A 20 17.60 -25.09 -2.49
CA VAL A 20 17.96 -25.84 -3.70
C VAL A 20 18.55 -25.02 -4.85
N VAL A 21 19.87 -24.75 -4.79
CA VAL A 21 20.85 -25.22 -5.80
C VAL A 21 22.24 -25.30 -5.13
N GLU A 22 22.47 -26.39 -4.39
CA GLU A 22 23.83 -26.90 -4.19
C GLU A 22 24.31 -27.54 -5.50
N SER A 23 24.81 -26.75 -6.44
CA SER A 23 25.61 -27.25 -7.57
C SER A 23 26.30 -26.14 -8.39
N PHE A 24 26.75 -25.04 -7.78
CA PHE A 24 27.70 -24.13 -8.44
C PHE A 24 28.75 -23.62 -7.45
N ARG A 25 29.46 -24.53 -6.78
CA ARG A 25 30.78 -24.24 -6.19
C ARG A 25 31.84 -24.28 -7.29
N GLY A 26 31.88 -23.24 -8.11
CA GLY A 26 32.83 -23.22 -9.23
C GLY A 26 32.85 -21.93 -10.04
N LEU A 27 32.51 -20.78 -9.44
CA LEU A 27 32.71 -19.44 -10.04
C LEU A 27 32.66 -18.34 -8.96
N ARG A 28 33.33 -18.58 -7.82
CA ARG A 28 33.72 -17.48 -6.90
C ARG A 28 35.05 -16.93 -7.37
N GLY A 29 35.00 -15.98 -8.30
CA GLY A 29 36.21 -15.34 -8.79
C GLY A 29 35.99 -14.40 -9.95
N LEU A 30 35.06 -13.44 -9.85
CA LEU A 30 35.01 -12.24 -10.71
C LEU A 30 34.00 -11.22 -10.16
N ALA A 31 34.20 -10.77 -8.92
CA ALA A 31 33.49 -9.62 -8.37
C ALA A 31 34.39 -8.87 -7.38
N SER A 32 35.42 -8.23 -7.93
CA SER A 32 36.17 -7.11 -7.35
C SER A 32 37.32 -6.79 -8.32
N ARG A 33 37.00 -6.07 -9.39
CA ARG A 33 37.98 -5.26 -10.10
C ARG A 33 37.39 -3.86 -10.16
N ASN A 34 37.85 -2.99 -9.27
CA ASN A 34 37.95 -1.56 -9.56
C ASN A 34 38.83 -1.44 -10.81
N GLY A 35 38.19 -1.37 -11.98
CA GLY A 35 38.83 -1.10 -13.26
C GLY A 35 38.11 0.07 -13.90
N GLY A 36 38.79 1.20 -14.08
CA GLY A 36 38.31 2.27 -14.94
C GLY A 36 38.17 1.74 -16.36
N GLY A 37 36.96 1.34 -16.74
CA GLY A 37 36.61 1.08 -18.14
C GLY A 37 36.36 2.42 -18.84
N GLU A 38 37.09 2.69 -19.91
CA GLU A 38 36.85 3.84 -20.78
C GLU A 38 35.45 3.75 -21.40
N PHE A 39 34.74 4.88 -21.47
CA PHE A 39 33.46 4.96 -22.18
C PHE A 39 33.70 4.98 -23.69
N PRO A 40 32.76 4.48 -24.51
CA PRO A 40 32.84 4.60 -25.96
C PRO A 40 33.04 6.08 -26.38
N PRO A 41 33.99 6.38 -27.28
CA PRO A 41 34.40 7.76 -27.58
C PRO A 41 33.31 8.60 -28.27
N PHE A 42 32.25 7.96 -28.77
CA PHE A 42 31.11 8.63 -29.39
C PHE A 42 30.07 9.13 -28.38
N LEU A 43 30.16 8.73 -27.11
CA LEU A 43 29.30 9.28 -26.06
C LEU A 43 29.76 10.70 -25.68
N PRO A 44 28.85 11.59 -25.28
CA PRO A 44 29.23 12.93 -24.80
C PRO A 44 30.20 12.85 -23.61
N GLN A 45 31.16 13.77 -23.54
CA GLN A 45 32.18 13.83 -22.47
C GLN A 45 31.55 13.91 -21.07
N GLU A 46 30.34 14.48 -20.97
CA GLU A 46 29.55 14.59 -19.75
C GLU A 46 29.21 13.24 -19.12
N VAL A 47 29.33 12.11 -19.85
CA VAL A 47 29.15 10.76 -19.31
C VAL A 47 30.13 10.46 -18.16
N GLU A 48 31.32 11.07 -18.17
CA GLU A 48 32.33 10.89 -17.12
C GLU A 48 31.85 11.44 -15.76
N ASN A 49 31.00 12.47 -15.79
CA ASN A 49 30.48 13.16 -14.61
C ASN A 49 29.34 12.40 -13.91
N ILE A 50 28.82 11.33 -14.52
CA ILE A 50 27.71 10.53 -13.95
C ILE A 50 28.19 9.70 -12.76
N ARG A 51 27.43 9.71 -11.67
CA ARG A 51 27.74 8.95 -10.44
C ARG A 51 26.97 7.63 -10.34
N ASP A 52 25.82 7.51 -10.99
CA ASP A 52 24.98 6.30 -10.99
C ASP A 52 25.75 5.08 -11.54
N PRO A 53 26.01 4.05 -10.70
CA PRO A 53 26.84 2.91 -11.10
C PRO A 53 26.17 2.04 -12.18
N TYR A 54 24.83 1.97 -12.19
CA TYR A 54 24.08 1.23 -13.19
C TYR A 54 24.13 1.94 -14.54
N ALA A 55 23.99 3.27 -14.53
CA ALA A 55 24.14 4.08 -15.74
C ALA A 55 25.54 3.94 -16.34
N ARG A 56 26.58 4.02 -15.50
CA ARG A 56 27.98 3.90 -15.95
C ARG A 56 28.26 2.53 -16.56
N ASN A 57 27.83 1.44 -15.89
CA ASN A 57 28.03 0.09 -16.40
C ASN A 57 27.33 -0.11 -17.75
N LEU A 58 26.07 0.32 -17.85
CA LEU A 58 25.33 0.20 -19.11
C LEU A 58 25.93 1.08 -20.23
N ALA A 59 26.35 2.30 -19.91
CA ALA A 59 26.97 3.23 -20.87
C ALA A 59 28.27 2.67 -21.47
N GLN A 60 29.10 2.01 -20.65
CA GLN A 60 30.34 1.35 -21.13
C GLN A 60 30.07 0.26 -22.17
N ARG A 61 28.85 -0.30 -22.20
CA ARG A 61 28.46 -1.41 -23.08
C ARG A 61 27.71 -0.96 -24.33
N ILE A 62 27.47 0.33 -24.51
CA ILE A 62 26.80 0.84 -25.71
C ILE A 62 27.74 0.67 -26.90
N VAL A 63 27.22 0.05 -27.97
CA VAL A 63 27.92 -0.13 -29.24
C VAL A 63 27.08 0.45 -30.36
N ARG A 64 27.71 0.94 -31.43
CA ARG A 64 27.03 1.34 -32.65
C ARG A 64 27.13 0.24 -33.70
N LEU A 65 26.01 -0.11 -34.31
CA LEU A 65 25.90 -1.12 -35.37
C LEU A 65 25.39 -0.49 -36.66
N PRO A 66 25.97 -0.81 -37.83
CA PRO A 66 25.48 -0.29 -39.10
C PRO A 66 24.08 -0.85 -39.41
N VAL A 67 23.12 0.03 -39.65
CA VAL A 67 21.76 -0.32 -40.09
C VAL A 67 21.47 0.40 -41.40
N GLN A 68 21.14 -0.35 -42.43
CA GLN A 68 20.72 0.21 -43.72
C GLN A 68 19.30 0.77 -43.59
N ILE A 69 19.04 1.93 -44.18
CA ILE A 69 17.70 2.53 -44.23
C ILE A 69 17.36 2.81 -45.70
N GLY A 70 16.23 2.29 -46.17
CA GLY A 70 15.81 2.44 -47.57
C GLY A 70 16.71 1.72 -48.58
N SER A 71 16.74 2.23 -49.82
CA SER A 71 17.52 1.68 -50.96
C SER A 71 18.85 2.39 -51.22
N SER A 72 19.29 3.30 -50.34
CA SER A 72 20.58 3.99 -50.46
C SER A 72 21.73 3.17 -49.85
N GLU A 73 22.96 3.40 -50.33
CA GLU A 73 24.19 2.77 -49.80
C GLU A 73 24.61 3.29 -48.41
N SER A 74 23.88 4.26 -47.85
CA SER A 74 24.19 4.91 -46.57
C SER A 74 23.68 4.11 -45.37
N CYS A 75 24.57 3.76 -44.44
CA CYS A 75 24.25 3.07 -43.18
C CYS A 75 24.19 4.05 -42.01
N ILE A 76 23.20 3.91 -41.13
CA ILE A 76 23.13 4.64 -39.86
C ILE A 76 23.79 3.80 -38.76
N MET A 77 24.79 4.38 -38.09
CA MET A 77 25.50 3.73 -36.99
C MET A 77 24.66 3.78 -35.71
N SER A 78 23.81 2.77 -35.56
CA SER A 78 22.72 2.74 -34.59
C SER A 78 23.19 2.21 -33.25
N SER A 79 22.95 2.95 -32.18
CA SER A 79 23.38 2.59 -30.83
C SER A 79 22.47 1.54 -30.20
N CYS A 80 23.08 0.53 -29.60
CA CYS A 80 22.40 -0.49 -28.82
C CYS A 80 23.32 -1.08 -27.75
N VAL A 81 22.75 -1.75 -26.75
CA VAL A 81 23.46 -2.63 -25.84
C VAL A 81 23.23 -4.07 -26.28
N LYS A 82 24.32 -4.81 -26.51
CA LYS A 82 24.29 -6.22 -26.89
C LYS A 82 24.14 -7.13 -25.66
N PRO A 83 23.42 -8.25 -25.80
CA PRO A 83 23.38 -9.27 -24.75
C PRO A 83 24.75 -9.93 -24.56
N LEU A 84 25.08 -10.28 -23.32
CA LEU A 84 26.25 -11.12 -23.01
C LEU A 84 25.95 -12.61 -23.17
N ILE A 85 24.69 -12.99 -23.02
CA ILE A 85 24.21 -14.38 -23.06
C ILE A 85 23.35 -14.53 -24.30
N GLN A 86 23.70 -15.49 -25.16
CA GLN A 86 22.86 -15.90 -26.29
C GLN A 86 22.03 -17.11 -25.85
N SER A 87 20.72 -17.04 -26.09
CA SER A 87 19.76 -18.09 -25.72
C SER A 87 19.02 -18.61 -26.96
N ASP A 88 18.52 -19.84 -26.88
CA ASP A 88 17.61 -20.41 -27.88
C ASP A 88 16.17 -19.85 -27.73
N ILE A 89 15.88 -19.19 -26.61
CA ILE A 89 14.59 -18.53 -26.34
C ILE A 89 14.52 -17.19 -27.11
N ASN A 90 13.29 -16.75 -27.45
CA ASN A 90 13.06 -15.48 -28.11
C ASN A 90 13.68 -14.30 -27.31
N PRO A 91 14.48 -13.43 -27.94
CA PRO A 91 15.14 -12.32 -27.27
C PRO A 91 14.15 -11.25 -26.83
N VAL A 92 14.52 -10.51 -25.79
CA VAL A 92 13.75 -9.37 -25.26
C VAL A 92 14.37 -8.09 -25.81
N VAL A 93 13.59 -7.30 -26.54
CA VAL A 93 14.04 -6.01 -27.08
C VAL A 93 13.37 -4.87 -26.33
N LEU A 94 14.20 -4.03 -25.74
CA LEU A 94 13.83 -2.91 -24.90
C LEU A 94 13.90 -1.61 -25.70
N LEU A 95 12.74 -1.00 -25.91
CA LEU A 95 12.59 0.32 -26.53
C LEU A 95 12.48 1.39 -25.43
N HIS A 96 12.99 2.60 -25.66
CA HIS A 96 12.93 3.69 -24.68
C HIS A 96 11.72 4.63 -24.94
N CYS A 97 11.43 5.51 -23.99
CA CYS A 97 10.38 6.53 -24.08
C CYS A 97 10.70 7.66 -25.08
N PHE A 98 9.75 8.58 -25.29
CA PHE A 98 10.01 9.85 -25.98
C PHE A 98 11.12 10.63 -25.27
N ASP A 99 12.02 11.25 -26.04
CA ASP A 99 13.10 12.08 -25.49
C ASP A 99 13.97 11.34 -24.45
N SER A 100 14.38 10.12 -24.82
CA SER A 100 15.17 9.21 -23.98
C SER A 100 16.20 8.44 -24.80
N SER A 101 16.86 7.47 -24.17
CA SER A 101 17.86 6.58 -24.76
C SER A 101 17.84 5.20 -24.07
N CYS A 102 18.63 4.26 -24.57
CA CYS A 102 18.84 2.93 -23.99
C CYS A 102 19.28 2.96 -22.51
N LEU A 103 19.86 4.07 -22.02
CA LEU A 103 20.19 4.27 -20.60
C LEU A 103 18.97 4.35 -19.67
N GLU A 104 17.77 4.52 -20.22
CA GLU A 104 16.52 4.40 -19.47
C GLU A 104 16.41 3.03 -18.78
N TRP A 105 16.99 2.00 -19.39
CA TRP A 105 16.96 0.63 -18.89
C TRP A 105 18.07 0.29 -17.89
N ARG A 106 18.87 1.25 -17.44
CA ARG A 106 20.03 1.02 -16.54
C ARG A 106 19.74 0.14 -15.32
N CYS A 107 18.55 0.28 -14.71
CA CYS A 107 18.18 -0.50 -13.52
C CYS A 107 17.65 -1.90 -13.87
N ALA A 108 16.90 -2.05 -14.96
CA ALA A 108 16.22 -3.29 -15.30
C ALA A 108 17.06 -4.22 -16.18
N TYR A 109 17.93 -3.65 -17.02
CA TYR A 109 18.77 -4.41 -17.94
C TYR A 109 19.66 -5.46 -17.22
N PRO A 110 20.36 -5.12 -16.11
CA PRO A 110 21.15 -6.11 -15.38
C PRO A 110 20.29 -7.24 -14.80
N LEU A 111 19.08 -6.94 -14.33
CA LEU A 111 18.16 -7.93 -13.76
C LEU A 111 17.66 -8.94 -14.81
N LEU A 112 17.46 -8.48 -16.06
CA LEU A 112 17.08 -9.35 -17.16
C LEU A 112 18.22 -10.30 -17.54
N GLU A 113 19.46 -9.81 -17.52
CA GLU A 113 20.65 -10.65 -17.75
C GLU A 113 20.89 -11.63 -16.60
N GLU A 114 20.71 -11.21 -15.34
CA GLU A 114 20.79 -12.09 -14.17
C GLU A 114 19.73 -13.21 -14.22
N ALA A 115 18.56 -12.94 -14.80
CA ALA A 115 17.53 -13.94 -15.06
C ALA A 115 17.84 -14.86 -16.26
N GLY A 116 18.98 -14.67 -16.93
CA GLY A 116 19.42 -15.49 -18.08
C GLY A 116 18.70 -15.16 -19.39
N LEU A 117 18.09 -13.99 -19.51
CA LEU A 117 17.40 -13.57 -20.73
C LEU A 117 18.36 -12.90 -21.71
N GLU A 118 18.18 -13.18 -23.00
CA GLU A 118 18.86 -12.44 -24.07
C GLU A 118 18.18 -11.08 -24.28
N ALA A 119 18.69 -10.04 -23.61
CA ALA A 119 18.15 -8.69 -23.67
C ALA A 119 18.94 -7.79 -24.64
N TRP A 120 18.23 -7.01 -25.45
CA TRP A 120 18.76 -5.96 -26.31
C TRP A 120 18.14 -4.63 -25.91
N ALA A 121 18.95 -3.59 -25.64
CA ALA A 121 18.44 -2.23 -25.49
C ALA A 121 18.80 -1.43 -26.74
N VAL A 122 17.79 -0.97 -27.49
CA VAL A 122 18.00 -0.38 -28.82
C VAL A 122 17.53 1.06 -28.82
N ASP A 123 18.37 1.97 -29.31
CA ASP A 123 17.97 3.36 -29.53
C ASP A 123 17.12 3.49 -30.79
N ILE A 124 16.02 4.23 -30.67
CA ILE A 124 15.09 4.50 -31.76
C ILE A 124 15.70 5.57 -32.66
N LEU A 125 15.65 5.38 -34.00
CA LEU A 125 16.17 6.35 -34.98
C LEU A 125 15.88 7.82 -34.63
N GLY A 126 16.92 8.64 -34.52
CA GLY A 126 16.80 10.06 -34.19
C GLY A 126 16.75 10.38 -32.70
N TRP A 127 16.76 9.37 -31.83
CA TRP A 127 16.92 9.48 -30.38
C TRP A 127 18.07 8.58 -29.90
N GLY A 128 18.53 8.79 -28.67
CA GLY A 128 19.68 8.06 -28.14
C GLY A 128 21.03 8.50 -28.72
N PHE A 129 21.97 7.55 -28.84
CA PHE A 129 23.38 7.82 -29.15
C PHE A 129 23.81 7.42 -30.57
N SER A 130 22.86 7.26 -31.49
CA SER A 130 23.13 6.83 -32.86
C SER A 130 23.85 7.92 -33.66
N ASP A 131 24.71 7.52 -34.59
CA ASP A 131 25.27 8.46 -35.57
C ASP A 131 24.33 8.61 -36.76
N LEU A 132 23.83 9.82 -36.97
CA LEU A 132 23.00 10.11 -38.13
C LEU A 132 23.82 10.54 -39.34
N GLU A 133 25.06 11.04 -39.15
CA GLU A 133 25.92 11.73 -40.15
C GLU A 133 25.21 12.90 -40.87
N MET A 134 24.19 12.60 -41.68
CA MET A 134 23.27 13.53 -42.34
C MET A 134 21.84 13.25 -41.86
N LEU A 135 21.09 14.29 -41.48
CA LEU A 135 19.73 14.16 -40.93
C LEU A 135 18.80 13.34 -41.86
N PRO A 136 18.44 12.09 -41.50
CA PRO A 136 17.45 11.33 -42.24
C PRO A 136 16.03 11.83 -41.90
N SER A 137 15.02 11.41 -42.66
CA SER A 137 13.63 11.66 -42.28
C SER A 137 13.30 10.92 -40.99
N CYS A 138 13.26 11.59 -39.84
CA CYS A 138 12.93 10.95 -38.55
C CYS A 138 11.40 10.83 -38.30
N ASN A 139 10.63 10.48 -39.32
CA ASN A 139 9.18 10.25 -39.21
C ASN A 139 8.87 8.82 -38.70
N VAL A 140 7.59 8.55 -38.41
CA VAL A 140 7.14 7.24 -37.91
C VAL A 140 7.53 6.10 -38.86
N ALA A 141 7.30 6.25 -40.17
CA ALA A 141 7.61 5.22 -41.15
C ALA A 141 9.11 4.88 -41.21
N SER A 142 9.98 5.88 -41.09
CA SER A 142 11.44 5.70 -41.12
C SER A 142 11.96 5.09 -39.82
N LYS A 143 11.39 5.48 -38.66
CA LYS A 143 11.69 4.83 -37.37
C LYS A 143 11.31 3.35 -37.41
N ARG A 144 10.17 3.01 -38.01
CA ARG A 144 9.70 1.64 -38.21
C ARG A 144 10.60 0.84 -39.16
N ASP A 145 10.94 1.40 -40.33
CA ASP A 145 11.83 0.76 -41.29
C ASP A 145 13.21 0.49 -40.67
N HIS A 146 13.78 1.48 -39.98
CA HIS A 146 15.05 1.33 -39.28
C HIS A 146 15.04 0.19 -38.25
N LEU A 147 14.00 0.10 -37.42
CA LEU A 147 13.86 -0.99 -36.45
C LEU A 147 13.71 -2.36 -37.14
N TYR A 148 13.03 -2.40 -38.28
CA TYR A 148 12.90 -3.63 -39.08
C TYR A 148 14.24 -4.06 -39.67
N GLN A 149 15.02 -3.13 -40.22
CA GLN A 149 16.34 -3.43 -40.77
C GLN A 149 17.34 -3.85 -39.68
N PHE A 150 17.25 -3.25 -38.49
CA PHE A 150 18.01 -3.68 -37.31
C PHE A 150 17.65 -5.13 -36.95
N TRP A 151 16.35 -5.43 -36.84
CA TRP A 151 15.88 -6.79 -36.57
C TRP A 151 16.36 -7.79 -37.62
N LYS A 152 16.19 -7.47 -38.90
CA LYS A 152 16.59 -8.31 -40.03
C LYS A 152 18.10 -8.56 -40.09
N SER A 153 18.91 -7.59 -39.66
CA SER A 153 20.37 -7.68 -39.72
C SER A 153 20.98 -8.40 -38.52
N TYR A 154 20.42 -8.22 -37.32
CA TYR A 154 21.06 -8.66 -36.07
C TYR A 154 20.26 -9.68 -35.26
N ILE A 155 18.93 -9.55 -35.19
CA ILE A 155 18.09 -10.40 -34.33
C ILE A 155 17.58 -11.63 -35.09
N LYS A 156 17.05 -11.44 -36.30
CA LYS A 156 16.66 -12.51 -37.27
C LYS A 156 15.65 -13.54 -36.76
N ARG A 157 14.98 -13.30 -35.64
CA ARG A 157 13.98 -14.20 -35.06
C ARG A 157 12.90 -13.44 -34.28
N PRO A 158 11.71 -14.03 -34.05
CA PRO A 158 10.64 -13.37 -33.30
C PRO A 158 11.13 -12.90 -31.92
N MET A 159 10.84 -11.65 -31.57
CA MET A 159 11.27 -11.04 -30.31
C MET A 159 10.10 -10.76 -29.38
N VAL A 160 10.39 -10.62 -28.09
CA VAL A 160 9.48 -10.00 -27.12
C VAL A 160 9.77 -8.51 -27.08
N LEU A 161 8.81 -7.69 -27.49
CA LEU A 161 9.00 -6.25 -27.60
C LEU A 161 8.50 -5.53 -26.35
N VAL A 162 9.38 -4.80 -25.67
CA VAL A 162 9.08 -4.07 -24.43
C VAL A 162 9.12 -2.57 -24.71
N GLY A 163 8.02 -1.88 -24.43
CA GLY A 163 7.88 -0.46 -24.71
C GLY A 163 7.19 0.29 -23.56
N PRO A 164 7.87 1.27 -22.94
CA PRO A 164 7.27 2.17 -21.97
C PRO A 164 6.74 3.45 -22.64
N SER A 165 5.62 4.00 -22.14
CA SER A 165 5.06 5.28 -22.62
C SER A 165 4.95 5.33 -24.16
N LEU A 166 5.66 6.26 -24.84
CA LEU A 166 5.70 6.33 -26.31
C LEU A 166 6.38 5.11 -26.96
N GLY A 167 7.34 4.47 -26.28
CA GLY A 167 7.95 3.21 -26.73
C GLY A 167 6.91 2.10 -26.92
N ALA A 168 5.80 2.13 -26.16
CA ALA A 168 4.66 1.23 -26.38
C ALA A 168 3.97 1.49 -27.74
N ALA A 169 3.85 2.76 -28.15
CA ALA A 169 3.28 3.11 -29.45
C ALA A 169 4.19 2.67 -30.61
N VAL A 170 5.51 2.77 -30.44
CA VAL A 170 6.50 2.22 -31.38
C VAL A 170 6.31 0.70 -31.49
N ALA A 171 6.14 0.02 -30.36
CA ALA A 171 5.97 -1.43 -30.32
C ALA A 171 4.69 -1.88 -31.04
N ILE A 172 3.57 -1.17 -30.83
CA ILE A 172 2.30 -1.47 -31.50
C ILE A 172 2.38 -1.22 -33.01
N ASP A 173 2.90 -0.06 -33.43
CA ASP A 173 3.07 0.27 -34.86
C ASP A 173 3.97 -0.75 -35.57
N PHE A 174 5.02 -1.21 -34.90
CA PHE A 174 5.92 -2.23 -35.41
C PHE A 174 5.26 -3.61 -35.49
N ALA A 175 4.58 -4.05 -34.43
CA ALA A 175 3.90 -5.35 -34.40
C ALA A 175 2.77 -5.46 -35.43
N MET A 176 2.09 -4.34 -35.72
CA MET A 176 1.07 -4.25 -36.76
C MET A 176 1.64 -4.39 -38.17
N SER A 177 2.80 -3.78 -38.42
CA SER A 177 3.41 -3.76 -39.75
C SER A 177 4.23 -5.01 -40.04
N TYR A 178 4.87 -5.58 -39.01
CA TYR A 178 5.74 -6.75 -39.10
C TYR A 178 5.40 -7.77 -38.01
N PRO A 179 4.21 -8.40 -38.08
CA PRO A 179 3.74 -9.34 -37.07
C PRO A 179 4.64 -10.57 -36.92
N GLU A 180 5.41 -10.94 -37.95
CA GLU A 180 6.37 -12.04 -37.95
C GLU A 180 7.60 -11.77 -37.05
N ALA A 181 7.96 -10.50 -36.85
CA ALA A 181 9.09 -10.11 -36.04
C ALA A 181 8.76 -10.08 -34.54
N VAL A 182 7.47 -10.06 -34.17
CA VAL A 182 7.02 -9.88 -32.78
C VAL A 182 6.25 -11.10 -32.29
N LYS A 183 6.78 -11.78 -31.26
CA LYS A 183 6.11 -12.93 -30.64
C LYS A 183 5.11 -12.53 -29.56
N LYS A 184 5.52 -11.60 -28.68
CA LYS A 184 4.75 -11.07 -27.55
C LYS A 184 5.16 -9.62 -27.30
N MET A 185 4.31 -8.89 -26.59
CA MET A 185 4.59 -7.50 -26.21
C MET A 185 4.45 -7.28 -24.71
N VAL A 186 5.23 -6.34 -24.17
CA VAL A 186 5.10 -5.84 -22.80
C VAL A 186 5.02 -4.31 -22.88
N LEU A 187 3.88 -3.77 -22.45
CA LEU A 187 3.58 -2.34 -22.54
C LEU A 187 3.55 -1.76 -21.13
N ILE A 188 4.41 -0.78 -20.83
CA ILE A 188 4.56 -0.21 -19.48
C ILE A 188 4.08 1.24 -19.49
N ASN A 189 3.07 1.58 -18.68
CA ASN A 189 2.46 2.92 -18.63
C ASN A 189 2.22 3.50 -20.04
N ALA A 190 1.62 2.68 -20.91
CA ALA A 190 1.54 2.93 -22.33
C ALA A 190 0.71 4.18 -22.65
N SER A 191 1.32 5.20 -23.24
CA SER A 191 0.63 6.43 -23.66
C SER A 191 -0.04 6.27 -25.03
N VAL A 192 -0.41 5.04 -25.41
CA VAL A 192 -0.89 4.64 -26.75
C VAL A 192 -2.23 5.25 -27.13
N TYR A 193 -2.93 5.81 -26.14
CA TYR A 193 -4.22 6.48 -26.28
C TYR A 193 -4.12 7.97 -26.63
N ALA A 194 -2.91 8.56 -26.57
CA ALA A 194 -2.70 9.94 -26.96
C ALA A 194 -2.78 10.10 -28.49
N GLU A 195 -3.61 11.01 -28.99
CA GLU A 195 -3.80 11.27 -30.42
C GLU A 195 -2.61 12.05 -31.01
N GLY A 196 -1.48 11.36 -31.20
CA GLY A 196 -0.28 11.91 -31.84
C GLY A 196 0.17 13.26 -31.27
N THR A 197 0.86 14.06 -32.09
CA THR A 197 1.24 15.43 -31.72
C THR A 197 0.11 16.45 -31.95
N GLY A 198 -1.07 16.02 -32.42
CA GLY A 198 -2.25 16.85 -32.63
C GLY A 198 -1.96 18.15 -33.39
N ASN A 199 -2.45 19.28 -32.87
CA ASN A 199 -2.20 20.62 -33.43
C ASN A 199 -0.72 21.07 -33.36
N MET A 200 0.16 20.36 -32.64
CA MET A 200 1.59 20.71 -32.60
C MET A 200 2.29 20.43 -33.93
N ALA A 201 1.78 19.51 -34.76
CA ALA A 201 2.30 19.28 -36.11
C ALA A 201 2.09 20.50 -37.04
N LYS A 202 1.09 21.34 -36.74
CA LYS A 202 0.75 22.56 -37.50
C LYS A 202 1.53 23.80 -37.05
N LEU A 203 2.34 23.69 -35.99
CA LEU A 203 3.10 24.83 -35.47
C LEU A 203 4.20 25.28 -36.45
N PRO A 204 4.46 26.60 -36.55
CA PRO A 204 5.63 27.13 -37.23
C PRO A 204 6.93 26.49 -36.72
N LYS A 205 7.90 26.24 -37.62
CA LYS A 205 9.17 25.57 -37.28
C LYS A 205 9.85 26.21 -36.05
N ILE A 206 9.90 27.54 -35.99
CA ILE A 206 10.53 28.30 -34.90
C ILE A 206 9.93 27.93 -33.53
N ILE A 207 8.61 27.74 -33.44
CA ILE A 207 7.94 27.37 -32.19
C ILE A 207 8.26 25.92 -31.81
N ALA A 208 8.34 25.01 -32.80
CA ALA A 208 8.74 23.64 -32.55
C ALA A 208 10.18 23.55 -32.01
N TYR A 209 11.13 24.30 -32.60
CA TYR A 209 12.51 24.37 -32.08
C TYR A 209 12.58 25.00 -30.68
N ALA A 210 11.79 26.04 -30.40
CA ALA A 210 11.71 26.62 -29.06
C ALA A 210 11.20 25.60 -28.02
N GLY A 211 10.20 24.80 -28.38
CA GLY A 211 9.70 23.70 -27.54
C GLY A 211 10.76 22.62 -27.29
N VAL A 212 11.51 22.21 -28.31
CA VAL A 212 12.62 21.25 -28.17
C VAL A 212 13.74 21.82 -27.30
N SER A 213 14.10 23.09 -27.47
CA SER A 213 15.09 23.76 -26.63
C SER A 213 14.65 23.80 -25.15
N LEU A 214 13.34 23.91 -24.89
CA LEU A 214 12.80 23.81 -23.54
C LEU A 214 12.90 22.38 -22.99
N LEU A 215 12.64 21.35 -23.80
CA LEU A 215 12.84 19.93 -23.43
C LEU A 215 14.31 19.61 -23.11
N LYS A 216 15.26 20.28 -23.77
CA LYS A 216 16.69 20.17 -23.49
C LYS A 216 17.10 20.80 -22.15
N SER A 217 16.26 21.66 -21.58
CA SER A 217 16.62 22.46 -20.41
C SER A 217 16.78 21.61 -19.12
N MET A 218 17.83 21.91 -18.36
CA MET A 218 18.07 21.27 -17.05
C MET A 218 16.94 21.49 -16.04
N PRO A 219 16.38 22.71 -15.86
CA PRO A 219 15.34 22.93 -14.87
C PRO A 219 14.09 22.11 -15.10
N LEU A 220 13.65 21.96 -16.37
CA LEU A 220 12.47 21.18 -16.70
C LEU A 220 12.68 19.69 -16.41
N ARG A 221 13.83 19.13 -16.82
CA ARG A 221 14.14 17.71 -16.54
C ARG A 221 14.34 17.44 -15.05
N PHE A 222 14.99 18.36 -14.33
CA PHE A 222 15.16 18.26 -12.88
C PHE A 222 13.81 18.28 -12.16
N TYR A 223 12.93 19.22 -12.53
CA TYR A 223 11.58 19.30 -12.00
C TYR A 223 10.75 18.04 -12.33
N ALA A 224 10.87 17.53 -13.57
CA ALA A 224 10.23 16.28 -13.96
C ALA A 224 10.70 15.09 -13.12
N ASN A 225 11.99 15.00 -12.78
CA ASN A 225 12.52 13.95 -11.91
C ASN A 225 12.03 14.08 -10.45
N ILE A 226 11.89 15.31 -9.94
CA ILE A 226 11.29 15.53 -8.60
C ILE A 226 9.83 15.03 -8.57
N LEU A 227 9.06 15.27 -9.63
CA LEU A 227 7.69 14.80 -9.72
C LEU A 227 7.60 13.28 -9.91
N ALA A 228 8.54 12.69 -10.63
CA ALA A 228 8.54 11.25 -10.92
C ALA A 228 9.01 10.39 -9.74
N PHE A 229 9.89 10.92 -8.88
CA PHE A 229 10.52 10.13 -7.81
C PHE A 229 10.39 10.75 -6.42
N ASN A 230 9.71 10.03 -5.52
CA ASN A 230 9.55 10.43 -4.13
C ASN A 230 10.71 9.94 -3.23
N GLY A 231 11.17 10.81 -2.33
CA GLY A 231 12.13 10.48 -1.28
C GLY A 231 13.57 10.25 -1.77
N ILE A 232 13.98 10.91 -2.86
CA ILE A 232 15.35 10.84 -3.41
C ILE A 232 16.13 12.11 -3.04
N SER A 233 17.43 11.97 -2.75
CA SER A 233 18.28 13.11 -2.44
C SER A 233 18.45 14.05 -3.63
N LEU A 234 18.59 15.37 -3.39
CA LEU A 234 18.80 16.37 -4.45
C LEU A 234 20.02 16.04 -5.33
N ALA A 235 21.09 15.50 -4.75
CA ALA A 235 22.28 15.10 -5.48
C ALA A 235 22.02 13.94 -6.45
N THR A 236 21.24 12.95 -6.02
CA THR A 236 20.84 11.81 -6.86
C THR A 236 19.88 12.27 -7.96
N THR A 237 18.93 13.15 -7.65
CA THR A 237 18.01 13.72 -8.64
C THR A 237 18.76 14.51 -9.71
N LEU A 238 19.79 15.27 -9.33
CA LEU A 238 20.65 15.98 -10.28
C LEU A 238 21.43 15.01 -11.16
N ASP A 239 21.99 13.96 -10.58
CA ASP A 239 22.74 12.94 -11.32
C ASP A 239 21.86 12.20 -12.34
N TRP A 240 20.66 11.77 -11.95
CA TRP A 240 19.69 11.14 -12.86
C TRP A 240 19.19 12.10 -13.95
N THR A 241 19.10 13.39 -13.65
CA THR A 241 18.80 14.41 -14.65
C THR A 241 19.91 14.50 -15.69
N ASN A 242 21.17 14.37 -15.28
CA ASN A 242 22.31 14.34 -16.22
C ASN A 242 22.28 13.07 -17.07
N VAL A 243 22.01 11.89 -16.48
CA VAL A 243 21.85 10.63 -17.22
C VAL A 243 20.81 10.78 -18.33
N GLY A 244 19.61 11.25 -17.99
CA GLY A 244 18.52 11.44 -18.94
C GLY A 244 18.69 12.63 -19.88
N ARG A 245 19.76 13.44 -19.75
CA ARG A 245 20.06 14.56 -20.65
C ARG A 245 21.12 14.20 -21.69
N LEU A 246 21.97 13.21 -21.44
CA LEU A 246 23.13 12.92 -22.30
C LEU A 246 22.78 12.82 -23.79
N HIS A 247 21.72 12.10 -24.16
CA HIS A 247 21.34 11.93 -25.57
C HIS A 247 20.94 13.26 -26.26
N SER A 248 20.49 14.25 -25.50
CA SER A 248 20.14 15.58 -26.05
C SER A 248 21.37 16.40 -26.47
N LEU A 249 22.57 15.97 -26.07
CA LEU A 249 23.84 16.57 -26.48
C LEU A 249 24.33 16.02 -27.83
N MET A 250 23.69 14.98 -28.35
CA MET A 250 24.06 14.38 -29.63
C MET A 250 23.76 15.34 -30.79
N PRO A 251 24.59 15.34 -31.85
CA PRO A 251 24.31 16.09 -33.07
C PRO A 251 22.93 15.71 -33.64
N TRP A 252 22.25 16.68 -34.24
CA TRP A 252 20.95 16.50 -34.91
C TRP A 252 19.78 16.06 -34.02
N TRP A 253 19.97 15.92 -32.70
CA TRP A 253 18.88 15.52 -31.78
C TRP A 253 17.67 16.47 -31.86
N GLU A 254 17.92 17.78 -31.95
CA GLU A 254 16.86 18.79 -32.00
C GLU A 254 16.06 18.67 -33.31
N ASP A 255 16.76 18.58 -34.43
CA ASP A 255 16.17 18.45 -35.76
C ASP A 255 15.40 17.14 -35.93
N ALA A 256 15.93 16.02 -35.43
CA ALA A 256 15.26 14.73 -35.44
C ALA A 256 13.96 14.77 -34.61
N THR A 257 13.98 15.44 -33.46
CA THR A 257 12.81 15.59 -32.59
C THR A 257 11.76 16.51 -33.22
N VAL A 258 12.16 17.63 -33.83
CA VAL A 258 11.25 18.49 -34.60
C VAL A 258 10.66 17.73 -35.80
N SER A 259 11.47 16.98 -36.55
CA SER A 259 11.01 16.15 -37.68
C SER A 259 9.94 15.15 -37.25
N PHE A 260 10.15 14.45 -36.12
CA PHE A 260 9.16 13.55 -35.56
C PHE A 260 7.87 14.28 -35.17
N MET A 261 7.96 15.40 -34.44
CA MET A 261 6.77 16.14 -34.00
C MET A 261 5.95 16.70 -35.16
N LYS A 262 6.62 17.18 -36.21
CA LYS A 262 5.97 17.67 -37.43
C LYS A 262 5.36 16.57 -38.29
N SER A 263 5.81 15.32 -38.14
CA SER A 263 5.21 14.18 -38.84
C SER A 263 3.85 13.74 -38.27
N GLY A 264 3.38 14.36 -37.19
CA GLY A 264 2.14 13.99 -36.51
C GLY A 264 2.34 13.00 -35.35
N GLY A 265 3.55 12.48 -35.16
CA GLY A 265 3.86 11.49 -34.12
C GLY A 265 3.16 10.14 -34.34
N TYR A 266 3.20 9.28 -33.33
CA TYR A 266 2.49 7.99 -33.37
C TYR A 266 1.00 8.19 -33.12
N ASN A 267 0.15 7.63 -33.99
CA ASN A 267 -1.29 7.56 -33.80
C ASN A 267 -1.76 6.11 -34.01
N VAL A 268 -1.62 5.30 -32.95
CA VAL A 268 -1.84 3.85 -33.00
C VAL A 268 -3.20 3.43 -32.40
N LYS A 269 -4.01 4.36 -31.90
CA LYS A 269 -5.27 4.09 -31.20
C LYS A 269 -6.23 3.20 -31.99
N ALA A 270 -6.41 3.48 -33.28
CA ALA A 270 -7.26 2.66 -34.16
C ALA A 270 -6.65 1.28 -34.49
N GLN A 271 -5.34 1.14 -34.34
CA GLN A 271 -4.60 -0.08 -34.68
C GLN A 271 -4.57 -1.08 -33.51
N ILE A 272 -4.81 -0.64 -32.27
CA ILE A 272 -4.78 -1.49 -31.06
C ILE A 272 -5.66 -2.74 -31.25
N LYS A 273 -6.89 -2.57 -31.78
CA LYS A 273 -7.85 -3.67 -32.00
C LYS A 273 -7.40 -4.71 -33.03
N GLN A 274 -6.41 -4.38 -33.87
CA GLN A 274 -5.95 -5.22 -34.98
C GLN A 274 -4.67 -6.01 -34.62
N VAL A 275 -4.06 -5.71 -33.47
CA VAL A 275 -2.87 -6.40 -32.97
C VAL A 275 -3.22 -7.84 -32.60
N LYS A 276 -2.51 -8.80 -33.17
CA LYS A 276 -2.74 -10.25 -32.93
C LYS A 276 -1.84 -10.84 -31.83
N GLN A 277 -0.77 -10.13 -31.47
CA GLN A 277 0.22 -10.60 -30.50
C GLN A 277 -0.30 -10.41 -29.07
N LYS A 278 -0.10 -11.44 -28.23
CA LYS A 278 -0.42 -11.35 -26.80
C LYS A 278 0.42 -10.27 -26.13
N ALA A 279 -0.25 -9.31 -25.50
CA ALA A 279 0.38 -8.19 -24.80
C ALA A 279 0.18 -8.31 -23.28
N LEU A 280 1.25 -8.07 -22.51
CA LEU A 280 1.19 -7.83 -21.08
C LEU A 280 1.19 -6.31 -20.85
N VAL A 281 0.14 -5.78 -20.22
CA VAL A 281 0.06 -4.36 -19.88
C VAL A 281 0.40 -4.18 -18.40
N ILE A 282 1.38 -3.32 -18.12
CA ILE A 282 1.80 -2.95 -16.77
C ILE A 282 1.45 -1.48 -16.58
N CYS A 283 0.52 -1.19 -15.68
CA CYS A 283 0.11 0.17 -15.32
C CYS A 283 0.11 0.35 -13.80
N GLY A 284 0.53 1.51 -13.32
CA GLY A 284 0.39 1.88 -11.92
C GLY A 284 -1.07 2.15 -11.56
N GLU A 285 -1.56 1.61 -10.44
CA GLU A 285 -2.94 1.85 -9.94
C GLU A 285 -3.25 3.34 -9.71
N HIS A 286 -2.21 4.17 -9.54
CA HIS A 286 -2.29 5.60 -9.27
C HIS A 286 -1.81 6.46 -10.45
N ASP A 287 -1.39 5.86 -11.57
CA ASP A 287 -0.93 6.61 -12.73
C ASP A 287 -2.12 7.15 -13.52
N GLN A 288 -2.36 8.45 -13.45
CA GLN A 288 -3.40 9.17 -14.22
C GLN A 288 -3.15 9.17 -15.74
N ILE A 289 -2.19 8.39 -16.24
CA ILE A 289 -1.77 8.31 -17.64
C ILE A 289 -2.72 7.41 -18.45
N VAL A 290 -3.20 6.32 -17.84
CA VAL A 290 -4.18 5.41 -18.45
C VAL A 290 -5.29 5.18 -17.42
N SER A 291 -6.54 5.47 -17.78
CA SER A 291 -7.66 5.16 -16.90
C SER A 291 -7.77 3.64 -16.72
N TYR A 292 -7.57 3.17 -15.49
CA TYR A 292 -7.76 1.76 -15.12
C TYR A 292 -9.12 1.22 -15.60
N LYS A 293 -10.16 2.06 -15.60
CA LYS A 293 -11.50 1.74 -16.11
C LYS A 293 -11.52 1.47 -17.62
N GLN A 294 -10.83 2.27 -18.43
CA GLN A 294 -10.77 2.07 -19.88
C GLN A 294 -9.95 0.84 -20.26
N THR A 295 -8.91 0.55 -19.48
CA THR A 295 -8.07 -0.66 -19.68
C THR A 295 -8.87 -1.93 -19.35
N MET A 296 -9.69 -1.91 -18.30
CA MET A 296 -10.57 -3.02 -17.92
C MET A 296 -11.76 -3.20 -18.87
N GLU A 297 -12.45 -2.13 -19.27
CA GLU A 297 -13.57 -2.18 -20.23
C GLU A 297 -13.16 -2.78 -21.60
N GLU A 298 -11.91 -2.55 -22.03
CA GLU A 298 -11.40 -3.09 -23.30
C GLU A 298 -10.81 -4.51 -23.15
N ILE A 299 -10.24 -4.87 -22.00
CA ILE A 299 -9.82 -6.26 -21.73
C ILE A 299 -11.03 -7.20 -21.66
N GLU A 300 -12.14 -6.75 -21.05
CA GLU A 300 -13.40 -7.50 -21.02
C GLU A 300 -14.01 -7.70 -22.42
N THR A 301 -13.70 -6.84 -23.39
CA THR A 301 -14.20 -6.97 -24.77
C THR A 301 -13.25 -7.72 -25.72
N MET A 302 -11.95 -7.83 -25.41
CA MET A 302 -10.99 -8.61 -26.20
C MET A 302 -11.06 -10.13 -25.94
N ASP A 303 -11.61 -10.57 -24.80
CA ASP A 303 -11.82 -11.99 -24.49
C ASP A 303 -13.15 -12.56 -25.05
N ILE A 304 -13.95 -11.76 -25.78
CA ILE A 304 -15.28 -12.19 -26.28
C ILE A 304 -15.26 -12.76 -27.72
N ASP A 305 -14.23 -12.49 -28.54
CA ASP A 305 -14.20 -12.92 -29.96
C ASP A 305 -13.16 -14.01 -30.30
N GLY A 306 -12.68 -14.74 -29.29
CA GLY A 306 -11.81 -15.90 -29.48
C GLY A 306 -12.59 -17.21 -29.48
N ASP A 307 -13.27 -17.54 -30.58
CA ASP A 307 -13.79 -18.90 -30.81
C ASP A 307 -12.62 -19.90 -30.86
N ALA A 308 -12.34 -20.51 -29.72
CA ALA A 308 -11.60 -21.75 -29.61
C ALA A 308 -12.37 -22.65 -28.63
N GLU A 309 -12.97 -23.72 -29.16
CA GLU A 309 -13.46 -24.84 -28.36
C GLU A 309 -12.28 -25.48 -27.60
N GLU A 310 -11.90 -24.90 -26.47
CA GLU A 310 -10.94 -25.48 -25.55
C GLU A 310 -11.73 -26.36 -24.58
N THR A 311 -11.64 -27.68 -24.76
CA THR A 311 -12.25 -28.69 -23.86
C THR A 311 -11.85 -28.39 -22.42
N SER A 312 -12.72 -27.70 -21.67
CA SER A 312 -12.38 -27.18 -20.36
C SER A 312 -12.14 -28.34 -19.38
N ARG A 313 -10.92 -28.44 -18.87
CA ARG A 313 -10.54 -29.45 -17.86
C ARG A 313 -11.49 -29.34 -16.67
N ARG A 314 -12.16 -30.45 -16.31
CA ARG A 314 -13.10 -30.48 -15.17
C ARG A 314 -12.40 -30.96 -13.91
N VAL A 315 -12.67 -30.32 -12.78
CA VAL A 315 -12.12 -30.64 -11.46
C VAL A 315 -13.25 -31.02 -10.52
N GLN A 316 -13.05 -32.06 -9.71
CA GLN A 316 -14.01 -32.38 -8.65
C GLN A 316 -13.74 -31.53 -7.42
N VAL A 317 -14.77 -30.82 -6.96
CA VAL A 317 -14.68 -29.92 -5.82
C VAL A 317 -15.76 -30.22 -4.78
N ARG A 318 -15.45 -29.92 -3.53
CA ARG A 318 -16.36 -29.98 -2.39
C ARG A 318 -16.34 -28.64 -1.69
N PHE A 319 -17.51 -28.00 -1.59
CA PHE A 319 -17.65 -26.74 -0.88
C PHE A 319 -17.82 -26.99 0.62
N VAL A 320 -16.99 -26.35 1.43
CA VAL A 320 -17.01 -26.43 2.89
C VAL A 320 -17.13 -25.01 3.44
N THR A 321 -17.77 -24.82 4.59
CA THR A 321 -17.74 -23.53 5.28
C THR A 321 -17.75 -23.73 6.79
N LYS A 322 -17.14 -22.78 7.49
CA LYS A 322 -17.22 -22.65 8.95
C LYS A 322 -18.41 -21.80 9.41
N LEU A 323 -19.13 -21.17 8.48
CA LEU A 323 -20.31 -20.36 8.77
C LEU A 323 -21.47 -21.24 9.30
N ARG A 324 -22.29 -20.66 10.18
CA ARG A 324 -23.48 -21.31 10.76
C ARG A 324 -24.63 -21.40 9.72
N PRO A 325 -25.67 -22.22 9.95
CA PRO A 325 -26.91 -22.14 9.16
C PRO A 325 -27.44 -20.70 9.15
N PRO A 326 -27.92 -20.15 8.01
CA PRO A 326 -28.34 -20.82 6.77
C PRO A 326 -27.24 -21.04 5.71
N PHE A 327 -25.97 -20.71 5.96
CA PHE A 327 -24.92 -20.67 4.94
C PHE A 327 -24.32 -22.03 4.56
N LYS A 328 -24.87 -23.15 5.02
CA LYS A 328 -24.29 -24.49 4.79
C LYS A 328 -24.87 -25.14 3.52
N VAL A 329 -24.01 -25.39 2.55
CA VAL A 329 -24.34 -26.21 1.36
C VAL A 329 -24.21 -27.71 1.65
N PRO A 330 -24.90 -28.57 0.88
CA PRO A 330 -24.71 -30.03 0.95
C PRO A 330 -23.26 -30.43 0.67
N ALA A 331 -22.72 -31.38 1.43
CA ALA A 331 -21.30 -31.81 1.35
C ALA A 331 -20.97 -32.69 0.12
N ASN A 332 -21.77 -32.62 -0.94
CA ASN A 332 -21.62 -33.45 -2.15
C ASN A 332 -20.49 -32.90 -3.04
N SER A 333 -19.72 -33.80 -3.67
CA SER A 333 -18.70 -33.43 -4.66
C SER A 333 -19.33 -33.10 -6.01
N ILE A 334 -18.95 -31.98 -6.61
CA ILE A 334 -19.47 -31.48 -7.89
C ILE A 334 -18.30 -31.31 -8.87
N ALA A 335 -18.50 -31.66 -10.14
CA ALA A 335 -17.51 -31.49 -11.19
C ALA A 335 -17.68 -30.14 -11.90
N ILE A 336 -16.76 -29.21 -11.67
CA ILE A 336 -16.78 -27.84 -12.21
C ILE A 336 -15.64 -27.61 -13.23
N PRO A 337 -15.81 -26.72 -14.22
CA PRO A 337 -14.71 -26.31 -15.09
C PRO A 337 -13.56 -25.64 -14.31
N SER A 338 -12.30 -25.88 -14.70
CA SER A 338 -11.12 -25.25 -14.08
C SER A 338 -10.97 -23.77 -14.44
N THR A 339 -11.66 -23.30 -15.47
CA THR A 339 -11.60 -21.90 -15.93
C THR A 339 -12.38 -20.94 -15.05
N LEU A 340 -13.22 -21.47 -14.15
CA LEU A 340 -14.10 -20.65 -13.30
C LEU A 340 -13.30 -19.67 -12.42
N THR A 341 -13.83 -18.46 -12.35
CA THR A 341 -13.32 -17.38 -11.50
C THR A 341 -14.06 -17.35 -10.16
N ARG A 342 -13.61 -16.48 -9.26
CA ARG A 342 -14.26 -16.26 -7.96
C ARG A 342 -15.74 -15.86 -8.09
N GLY A 343 -16.11 -15.08 -9.11
CA GLY A 343 -17.51 -14.71 -9.36
C GLY A 343 -18.38 -15.92 -9.69
N ASP A 344 -17.88 -16.80 -10.55
CA ASP A 344 -18.62 -17.99 -10.99
C ASP A 344 -18.76 -19.02 -9.86
N LEU A 345 -17.70 -19.23 -9.08
CA LEU A 345 -17.76 -20.05 -7.87
C LEU A 345 -18.80 -19.50 -6.88
N SER A 346 -18.88 -18.18 -6.73
CA SER A 346 -19.89 -17.52 -5.89
C SER A 346 -21.30 -17.77 -6.43
N ALA A 347 -21.51 -17.74 -7.75
CA ALA A 347 -22.80 -18.06 -8.35
C ALA A 347 -23.22 -19.52 -8.08
N ILE A 348 -22.27 -20.46 -8.15
CA ILE A 348 -22.53 -21.87 -7.85
C ILE A 348 -22.95 -22.06 -6.39
N VAL A 349 -22.23 -21.46 -5.43
CA VAL A 349 -22.60 -21.56 -4.01
C VAL A 349 -23.97 -20.94 -3.75
N ASN A 350 -24.29 -19.78 -4.33
CA ASN A 350 -25.60 -19.18 -4.19
C ASN A 350 -26.72 -20.06 -4.75
N ASN A 351 -26.50 -20.72 -5.88
CA ASN A 351 -27.48 -21.65 -6.45
C ASN A 351 -27.70 -22.88 -5.54
N LEU A 352 -26.63 -23.40 -4.93
CA LEU A 352 -26.72 -24.50 -3.97
C LEU A 352 -27.45 -24.09 -2.68
N LEU A 353 -27.22 -22.87 -2.20
CA LEU A 353 -27.91 -22.33 -1.03
C LEU A 353 -29.39 -22.05 -1.32
N LEU A 354 -29.71 -21.49 -2.49
CA LEU A 354 -31.08 -21.28 -2.94
C LEU A 354 -31.87 -22.60 -3.05
N ALA A 355 -31.22 -23.67 -3.50
CA ALA A 355 -31.83 -24.99 -3.57
C ALA A 355 -32.14 -25.58 -2.17
N GLY A 356 -31.34 -25.24 -1.15
CA GLY A 356 -31.56 -25.67 0.23
C GLY A 356 -32.44 -24.74 1.07
N ASN A 357 -32.54 -23.46 0.68
CA ASN A 357 -33.31 -22.42 1.37
C ASN A 357 -34.00 -21.50 0.33
N PRO A 358 -35.32 -21.65 0.10
CA PRO A 358 -36.05 -20.87 -0.90
C PRO A 358 -36.10 -19.36 -0.64
N GLU A 359 -35.84 -18.92 0.60
CA GLU A 359 -35.82 -17.49 0.97
C GLU A 359 -34.41 -16.87 0.85
N TRP A 360 -33.45 -17.60 0.27
CA TRP A 360 -32.07 -17.15 0.15
C TRP A 360 -31.91 -15.95 -0.79
N VAL A 361 -31.25 -14.90 -0.29
CA VAL A 361 -30.84 -13.75 -1.09
C VAL A 361 -29.38 -13.93 -1.49
N SER A 362 -29.08 -13.80 -2.78
CA SER A 362 -27.72 -14.00 -3.31
C SER A 362 -26.72 -13.07 -2.63
N GLU A 363 -25.66 -13.64 -2.02
CA GLU A 363 -24.56 -12.91 -1.40
C GLU A 363 -23.23 -13.23 -2.08
N PRO A 364 -22.28 -12.28 -2.17
CA PRO A 364 -20.96 -12.56 -2.73
C PRO A 364 -20.10 -13.36 -1.74
N PHE A 365 -19.41 -14.38 -2.23
CA PHE A 365 -18.50 -15.23 -1.45
C PHE A 365 -17.05 -15.13 -1.95
N ASP A 366 -16.11 -15.36 -1.05
CA ASP A 366 -14.68 -15.57 -1.32
C ASP A 366 -14.32 -17.02 -0.98
N PHE A 367 -13.26 -17.51 -1.61
CA PHE A 367 -12.91 -18.93 -1.59
C PHE A 367 -11.47 -19.13 -1.11
N LEU A 368 -11.27 -20.14 -0.28
CA LEU A 368 -9.98 -20.55 0.25
C LEU A 368 -9.73 -22.02 -0.10
N ILE A 369 -8.50 -22.32 -0.52
CA ILE A 369 -8.01 -23.68 -0.73
C ILE A 369 -6.75 -23.82 0.13
N ASP A 370 -6.71 -24.81 1.01
CA ASP A 370 -5.60 -25.02 1.97
C ASP A 370 -5.21 -23.76 2.77
N GLY A 371 -6.18 -22.90 3.06
CA GLY A 371 -5.98 -21.64 3.80
C GLY A 371 -5.58 -20.42 2.95
N GLU A 372 -5.45 -20.57 1.64
CA GLU A 372 -5.11 -19.45 0.74
C GLU A 372 -6.29 -18.98 -0.11
N LEU A 373 -6.46 -17.65 -0.21
CA LEU A 373 -7.52 -17.02 -1.00
C LEU A 373 -7.33 -17.22 -2.50
N VAL A 374 -8.39 -17.68 -3.17
CA VAL A 374 -8.46 -17.87 -4.62
C VAL A 374 -8.75 -16.54 -5.30
N ARG A 375 -7.70 -15.87 -5.82
CA ARG A 375 -7.81 -14.60 -6.56
C ARG A 375 -7.72 -14.75 -8.09
N LEU A 376 -7.31 -15.92 -8.57
CA LEU A 376 -7.17 -16.24 -10.00
C LEU A 376 -8.25 -17.25 -10.42
N SER A 377 -8.31 -17.59 -11.70
CA SER A 377 -9.07 -18.77 -12.13
C SER A 377 -8.53 -20.02 -11.43
N LEU A 378 -9.42 -20.99 -11.18
CA LEU A 378 -9.06 -22.21 -10.46
C LEU A 378 -7.87 -22.94 -11.11
N GLU A 379 -7.82 -22.97 -12.44
CA GLU A 379 -6.71 -23.53 -13.21
C GLU A 379 -5.37 -22.87 -12.90
N ARG A 380 -5.30 -21.54 -12.95
CA ARG A 380 -4.07 -20.80 -12.66
C ARG A 380 -3.64 -20.96 -11.21
N PHE A 381 -4.61 -21.01 -10.29
CA PHE A 381 -4.35 -21.25 -8.87
C PHE A 381 -3.75 -22.66 -8.65
N LEU A 382 -4.36 -23.69 -9.23
CA LEU A 382 -3.88 -25.08 -9.13
C LEU A 382 -2.49 -25.25 -9.75
N LEU A 383 -2.24 -24.63 -10.91
CA LEU A 383 -0.92 -24.63 -11.55
C LEU A 383 0.15 -23.93 -10.70
N ALA A 384 -0.17 -22.77 -10.13
CA ALA A 384 0.76 -22.03 -9.27
C ALA A 384 1.14 -22.81 -8.01
N LYS A 385 0.23 -23.64 -7.49
CA LYS A 385 0.44 -24.45 -6.29
C LYS A 385 0.90 -25.88 -6.57
N GLY A 386 0.96 -26.28 -7.83
CA GLY A 386 1.30 -27.66 -8.21
C GLY A 386 0.30 -28.70 -7.68
N ILE A 387 -0.96 -28.31 -7.44
CA ILE A 387 -2.00 -29.21 -6.95
C ILE A 387 -2.55 -30.02 -8.13
N SER A 388 -2.53 -31.35 -8.02
CA SER A 388 -3.09 -32.22 -9.05
C SER A 388 -4.61 -32.08 -9.14
N ALA A 389 -5.11 -31.90 -10.37
CA ALA A 389 -6.54 -31.79 -10.67
C ALA A 389 -7.32 -33.11 -10.49
N GLU A 390 -6.65 -34.23 -10.20
CA GLU A 390 -7.27 -35.55 -10.00
C GLU A 390 -7.82 -35.74 -8.58
N LYS A 391 -7.38 -34.93 -7.61
CA LYS A 391 -7.86 -35.00 -6.23
C LYS A 391 -9.15 -34.19 -6.06
N ILE A 392 -10.07 -34.68 -5.24
CA ILE A 392 -11.22 -33.88 -4.78
C ILE A 392 -10.68 -32.69 -4.00
N LEU A 393 -10.95 -31.48 -4.49
CA LEU A 393 -10.49 -30.23 -3.90
C LEU A 393 -11.51 -29.74 -2.87
N GLU A 394 -11.08 -29.49 -1.64
CA GLU A 394 -11.93 -28.85 -0.64
C GLU A 394 -11.78 -27.33 -0.75
N ILE A 395 -12.87 -26.66 -1.12
CA ILE A 395 -12.92 -25.19 -1.24
C ILE A 395 -13.72 -24.67 -0.05
N GLU A 396 -13.03 -24.03 0.90
CA GLU A 396 -13.68 -23.32 2.00
C GLU A 396 -14.21 -21.99 1.48
N TYR A 397 -15.51 -21.71 1.59
CA TYR A 397 -16.08 -20.41 1.21
C TYR A 397 -16.43 -19.57 2.45
N ILE A 398 -16.16 -18.28 2.34
CA ILE A 398 -16.43 -17.25 3.35
C ILE A 398 -17.20 -16.09 2.69
N LYS A 399 -17.93 -15.29 3.47
CA LYS A 399 -18.59 -14.09 2.92
C LYS A 399 -17.53 -13.15 2.35
N ALA A 400 -17.77 -12.65 1.14
CA ALA A 400 -16.88 -11.68 0.55
C ALA A 400 -17.10 -10.29 1.10
N VAL A 401 -16.02 -9.52 1.16
CA VAL A 401 -16.06 -8.12 1.56
C VAL A 401 -16.62 -7.27 0.43
N VAL A 402 -17.87 -6.84 0.57
CA VAL A 402 -18.60 -6.00 -0.41
C VAL A 402 -17.90 -4.64 -0.58
N PRO A 403 -17.93 -4.01 -1.78
CA PRO A 403 -17.35 -2.69 -2.01
C PRO A 403 -17.87 -1.64 -1.02
N ARG A 404 -16.93 -0.86 -0.49
CA ARG A 404 -17.12 0.00 0.68
C ARG A 404 -17.89 1.26 0.34
N LYS A 405 -18.71 1.73 1.27
CA LYS A 405 -19.26 3.09 1.24
C LYS A 405 -18.43 3.96 2.17
N GLU A 406 -17.57 4.79 1.59
CA GLU A 406 -16.93 5.87 2.34
C GLU A 406 -17.95 7.00 2.51
N GLU A 407 -18.23 7.34 3.76
CA GLU A 407 -19.05 8.52 4.07
C GLU A 407 -18.22 9.80 3.87
N GLU A 408 -18.90 10.94 3.77
CA GLU A 408 -18.21 12.23 3.68
C GLU A 408 -17.33 12.47 4.92
N PRO A 409 -16.10 13.00 4.74
CA PRO A 409 -15.18 13.20 5.84
C PRO A 409 -15.71 14.28 6.79
N SER A 410 -15.65 14.01 8.10
CA SER A 410 -15.90 15.01 9.12
C SER A 410 -14.62 15.80 9.36
N LEU A 411 -14.71 17.13 9.25
CA LEU A 411 -13.55 18.02 9.32
C LEU A 411 -13.22 18.41 10.77
N HIS A 412 -11.93 18.44 11.06
CA HIS A 412 -11.33 18.97 12.29
C HIS A 412 -10.42 20.16 11.95
N ASP A 413 -10.12 20.97 12.96
CA ASP A 413 -9.28 22.16 12.79
C ASP A 413 -7.77 21.82 12.79
N ASP A 414 -7.41 20.65 13.32
CA ASP A 414 -6.04 20.11 13.39
C ASP A 414 -6.05 18.57 13.32
N TRP A 415 -4.90 17.94 13.52
CA TRP A 415 -4.71 16.49 13.41
C TRP A 415 -5.60 15.71 14.38
N VAL A 416 -6.26 14.66 13.85
CA VAL A 416 -7.07 13.74 14.66
C VAL A 416 -6.14 12.68 15.25
N SER A 417 -5.84 12.80 16.53
CA SER A 417 -4.87 11.96 17.24
C SER A 417 -5.42 10.61 17.66
N ALA A 418 -6.69 10.57 18.06
CA ALA A 418 -7.33 9.38 18.61
C ALA A 418 -8.80 9.31 18.22
N VAL A 419 -9.29 8.09 18.02
CA VAL A 419 -10.70 7.79 17.79
C VAL A 419 -11.11 6.62 18.67
N ASP A 420 -12.34 6.67 19.18
CA ASP A 420 -12.97 5.56 19.91
C ASP A 420 -14.40 5.38 19.40
N GLY A 421 -14.64 4.22 18.79
CA GLY A 421 -15.91 3.76 18.21
C GLY A 421 -16.60 2.71 19.07
N SER A 422 -16.18 2.57 20.34
CA SER A 422 -16.66 1.52 21.22
C SER A 422 -18.15 1.57 21.52
N SER A 423 -18.78 2.75 21.44
CA SER A 423 -20.23 2.91 21.53
C SER A 423 -20.87 2.89 20.13
N PRO A 424 -21.97 2.14 19.92
CA PRO A 424 -22.68 2.17 18.63
C PRO A 424 -23.40 3.51 18.37
N GLY A 425 -23.64 4.33 19.41
CA GLY A 425 -24.43 5.55 19.33
C GLY A 425 -23.66 6.80 18.90
N PHE A 426 -22.33 6.82 19.10
CA PHE A 426 -21.49 7.98 18.79
C PHE A 426 -20.03 7.55 18.56
N ILE A 427 -19.24 8.46 18.01
CA ILE A 427 -17.79 8.36 17.84
C ILE A 427 -17.14 9.46 18.67
N LEU A 428 -16.14 9.10 19.46
CA LEU A 428 -15.33 10.05 20.22
C LEU A 428 -14.02 10.30 19.49
N THR A 429 -13.63 11.56 19.32
CA THR A 429 -12.35 11.92 18.70
C THR A 429 -11.54 12.86 19.59
N GLY A 430 -10.23 12.63 19.67
CA GLY A 430 -9.25 13.59 20.19
C GLY A 430 -8.56 14.33 19.05
N CYS A 431 -8.23 15.60 19.27
CA CYS A 431 -7.60 16.45 18.27
C CYS A 431 -6.40 17.22 18.86
N TYR A 432 -5.44 17.55 18.01
CA TYR A 432 -4.25 18.33 18.37
C TYR A 432 -4.56 19.78 18.74
N ASP A 433 -5.75 20.28 18.38
CA ASP A 433 -6.27 21.59 18.80
C ASP A 433 -6.62 21.68 20.31
N GLY A 434 -6.50 20.57 21.05
CA GLY A 434 -6.81 20.49 22.47
C GLY A 434 -8.28 20.20 22.79
N PHE A 435 -9.12 19.93 21.79
CA PHE A 435 -10.54 19.62 21.97
C PHE A 435 -10.83 18.14 21.71
N GLY A 436 -11.67 17.56 22.57
CA GLY A 436 -12.39 16.32 22.23
C GLY A 436 -13.68 16.65 21.49
N ARG A 437 -14.15 15.78 20.60
CA ARG A 437 -15.44 15.94 19.90
C ARG A 437 -16.23 14.64 19.90
N VAL A 438 -17.56 14.76 19.99
CA VAL A 438 -18.50 13.63 19.97
C VAL A 438 -19.38 13.73 18.73
N TRP A 439 -19.28 12.73 17.86
CA TRP A 439 -19.97 12.68 16.57
C TRP A 439 -21.06 11.62 16.58
N LYS A 440 -22.26 11.96 16.10
CA LYS A 440 -23.36 10.97 15.96
C LYS A 440 -23.27 10.18 14.65
N SER A 441 -22.79 10.85 13.60
CA SER A 441 -22.57 10.34 12.25
C SER A 441 -21.59 11.27 11.52
N ALA A 442 -21.22 10.94 10.28
CA ALA A 442 -20.45 11.84 9.43
C ALA A 442 -21.06 13.24 9.41
N GLY A 443 -20.24 14.26 9.66
CA GLY A 443 -20.61 15.68 9.64
C GLY A 443 -21.45 16.17 10.83
N VAL A 444 -21.94 15.29 11.71
CA VAL A 444 -22.84 15.68 12.81
C VAL A 444 -22.12 15.65 14.15
N CYS A 445 -21.44 16.75 14.46
CA CYS A 445 -20.82 16.99 15.77
C CYS A 445 -21.88 17.46 16.79
N THR A 446 -22.01 16.73 17.90
CA THR A 446 -23.02 17.00 18.95
C THR A 446 -22.42 17.70 20.16
N HIS A 447 -21.18 17.37 20.53
CA HIS A 447 -20.51 17.92 21.71
C HIS A 447 -19.05 18.22 21.44
N ILE A 448 -18.55 19.31 22.04
CA ILE A 448 -17.14 19.69 22.08
C ILE A 448 -16.69 19.65 23.55
N LEU A 449 -15.67 18.85 23.83
CA LEU A 449 -15.06 18.68 25.14
C LEU A 449 -13.98 19.75 25.29
N GLU A 450 -14.32 20.88 25.90
CA GLU A 450 -13.47 22.06 26.02
C GLU A 450 -12.76 22.09 27.38
N GLY A 451 -11.42 22.11 27.35
CA GLY A 451 -10.66 22.43 28.56
C GLY A 451 -9.19 22.04 28.56
N HIS A 452 -8.74 21.06 27.77
CA HIS A 452 -7.31 20.73 27.70
C HIS A 452 -6.50 21.92 27.20
N ARG A 453 -5.26 22.04 27.69
CA ARG A 453 -4.37 23.17 27.35
C ARG A 453 -3.41 22.88 26.20
N ASP A 454 -3.35 21.62 25.78
CA ASP A 454 -2.46 21.10 24.75
C ASP A 454 -3.15 19.92 24.05
N ALA A 455 -2.53 19.39 23.00
CA ALA A 455 -3.06 18.32 22.16
C ALA A 455 -3.61 17.15 22.97
N VAL A 456 -4.83 16.71 22.62
CA VAL A 456 -5.39 15.46 23.12
C VAL A 456 -4.67 14.32 22.41
N THR A 457 -4.17 13.33 23.13
CA THR A 457 -3.35 12.22 22.60
C THR A 457 -4.13 10.91 22.52
N SER A 458 -5.04 10.68 23.46
CA SER A 458 -5.86 9.47 23.54
C SER A 458 -7.23 9.77 24.13
N VAL A 459 -8.24 9.02 23.70
CA VAL A 459 -9.61 9.10 24.21
C VAL A 459 -10.14 7.71 24.52
N SER A 460 -11.06 7.60 25.48
CA SER A 460 -11.69 6.33 25.84
C SER A 460 -13.10 6.52 26.38
N VAL A 461 -14.06 5.74 25.91
CA VAL A 461 -15.42 5.65 26.47
C VAL A 461 -15.38 4.77 27.72
N ILE A 462 -15.95 5.26 28.83
CA ILE A 462 -15.94 4.54 30.11
C ILE A 462 -17.20 3.68 30.27
N ASN A 463 -18.38 4.22 29.93
CA ASN A 463 -19.65 3.49 29.98
C ASN A 463 -20.42 3.68 28.67
N ALA A 464 -20.42 2.63 27.83
CA ALA A 464 -21.08 2.65 26.53
C ALA A 464 -22.57 2.24 26.57
N GLU A 465 -23.08 1.72 27.70
CA GLU A 465 -24.40 1.09 27.77
C GLU A 465 -25.37 1.73 28.79
N GLY A 466 -26.61 1.94 28.33
CA GLY A 466 -27.84 1.89 29.15
C GLY A 466 -28.21 3.08 30.03
N GLY A 467 -27.34 4.06 30.24
CA GLY A 467 -27.64 5.26 31.04
C GLY A 467 -28.06 6.48 30.19
N GLU A 468 -28.86 7.38 30.76
CA GLU A 468 -29.14 8.70 30.15
C GLU A 468 -27.86 9.54 29.93
N SER A 469 -26.80 9.23 30.68
CA SER A 469 -25.55 10.00 30.72
C SER A 469 -24.32 9.14 30.46
N VAL A 470 -23.53 9.56 29.48
CA VAL A 470 -22.30 8.93 29.02
C VAL A 470 -21.10 9.63 29.64
N THR A 471 -20.15 8.84 30.14
CA THR A 471 -18.88 9.26 30.68
C THR A 471 -17.75 8.86 29.74
N VAL A 472 -16.88 9.81 29.43
CA VAL A 472 -15.69 9.58 28.59
C VAL A 472 -14.45 10.16 29.25
N ALA A 473 -13.29 9.62 28.91
CA ALA A 473 -11.97 10.10 29.32
C ALA A 473 -11.18 10.62 28.13
N SER A 474 -10.39 11.66 28.35
CA SER A 474 -9.37 12.14 27.42
C SER A 474 -8.03 12.33 28.14
N ALA A 475 -6.96 11.98 27.45
CA ALA A 475 -5.57 12.18 27.87
C ALA A 475 -4.91 13.22 26.95
N SER A 476 -3.98 14.00 27.50
CA SER A 476 -3.36 15.11 26.78
C SER A 476 -1.88 15.29 27.12
N LYS A 477 -1.19 16.00 26.22
CA LYS A 477 0.16 16.54 26.45
C LYS A 477 0.22 17.53 27.60
N ASP A 478 -0.92 18.06 28.05
CA ASP A 478 -1.02 18.92 29.25
C ASP A 478 -0.81 18.19 30.58
N GLN A 479 -0.40 16.90 30.53
CA GLN A 479 -0.08 16.03 31.67
C GLN A 479 -1.31 15.64 32.50
N THR A 480 -2.52 15.94 32.03
CA THR A 480 -3.76 15.61 32.73
C THR A 480 -4.59 14.59 31.97
N LEU A 481 -5.36 13.83 32.73
CA LEU A 481 -6.55 13.16 32.20
C LEU A 481 -7.79 13.92 32.63
N ARG A 482 -8.80 13.96 31.78
CA ARG A 482 -10.07 14.62 32.09
C ARG A 482 -11.23 13.69 31.85
N LEU A 483 -12.19 13.72 32.78
CA LEU A 483 -13.44 13.00 32.66
C LEU A 483 -14.57 13.96 32.32
N TRP A 484 -15.39 13.54 31.37
CA TRP A 484 -16.48 14.33 30.82
C TRP A 484 -17.77 13.54 30.92
N LYS A 485 -18.87 14.24 31.16
CA LYS A 485 -20.19 13.63 31.28
C LYS A 485 -21.18 14.42 30.43
N PHE A 486 -21.91 13.75 29.56
CA PHE A 486 -22.89 14.36 28.66
C PHE A 486 -24.03 13.38 28.34
N ASN A 487 -25.14 13.89 27.80
CA ASN A 487 -26.31 13.09 27.45
C ASN A 487 -26.41 12.97 25.92
N THR A 488 -26.64 11.76 25.40
CA THR A 488 -26.65 11.48 23.94
C THR A 488 -28.00 11.72 23.25
N GLY A 489 -29.05 12.03 24.01
CA GLY A 489 -30.45 12.04 23.54
C GLY A 489 -30.90 13.27 22.75
N GLU A 490 -30.16 14.37 22.77
CA GLU A 490 -30.63 15.63 22.17
C GLU A 490 -30.16 15.78 20.72
N HIS A 491 -31.12 15.89 19.78
CA HIS A 491 -30.85 16.31 18.41
C HIS A 491 -30.54 17.82 18.38
N LEU A 492 -29.28 18.14 18.64
CA LEU A 492 -28.80 19.52 18.67
C LEU A 492 -28.44 20.01 17.27
N LYS A 493 -28.86 21.23 16.93
CA LYS A 493 -28.46 21.92 15.69
C LYS A 493 -27.03 22.47 15.75
N SER A 494 -26.45 22.59 16.94
CA SER A 494 -25.12 23.13 17.20
C SER A 494 -24.42 22.35 18.31
N PRO A 495 -23.10 22.17 18.25
CA PRO A 495 -22.39 21.39 19.25
C PRO A 495 -22.43 22.05 20.63
N LEU A 496 -22.76 21.27 21.67
CA LEU A 496 -22.71 21.72 23.06
C LEU A 496 -21.28 21.66 23.59
N LYS A 497 -20.84 22.74 24.23
CA LYS A 497 -19.55 22.78 24.94
C LYS A 497 -19.71 22.14 26.32
N VAL A 498 -19.02 21.03 26.54
CA VAL A 498 -19.01 20.30 27.81
C VAL A 498 -17.70 20.59 28.52
N LYS A 499 -17.78 20.92 29.81
CA LYS A 499 -16.60 21.07 30.68
C LYS A 499 -16.32 19.76 31.42
N ALA A 500 -15.05 19.53 31.74
CA ALA A 500 -14.65 18.38 32.53
C ALA A 500 -15.22 18.51 33.95
N PHE A 501 -15.84 17.45 34.46
CA PHE A 501 -16.32 17.40 35.84
C PHE A 501 -15.22 16.94 36.80
N LYS A 502 -14.23 16.18 36.29
CA LYS A 502 -13.08 15.71 37.05
C LYS A 502 -11.79 15.87 36.24
N ILE A 503 -10.76 16.45 36.88
CA ILE A 503 -9.42 16.58 36.33
C ILE A 503 -8.50 15.68 37.15
N LEU A 504 -7.85 14.75 36.47
CA LEU A 504 -6.97 13.75 37.07
C LEU A 504 -5.51 14.19 36.87
N ARG A 505 -4.81 14.46 37.97
CA ARG A 505 -3.42 14.93 37.99
C ARG A 505 -2.53 13.91 38.69
N GLY A 506 -1.37 13.62 38.10
CA GLY A 506 -0.41 12.67 38.68
C GLY A 506 0.73 12.28 37.74
N HIS A 507 0.51 12.32 36.42
CA HIS A 507 1.60 12.17 35.46
C HIS A 507 2.55 13.36 35.51
N ARG A 508 3.84 13.09 35.31
CA ARG A 508 4.93 14.11 35.31
C ARG A 508 5.28 14.62 33.91
N SER A 509 4.69 14.03 32.88
CA SER A 509 4.92 14.36 31.48
C SER A 509 3.66 14.04 30.65
N SER A 510 3.75 14.19 29.33
CA SER A 510 2.64 13.92 28.40
C SER A 510 2.05 12.54 28.64
N VAL A 511 0.72 12.49 28.73
CA VAL A 511 -0.04 11.23 28.80
C VAL A 511 -0.31 10.79 27.37
N GLU A 512 0.07 9.57 26.98
CA GLU A 512 -0.04 9.10 25.60
C GLU A 512 -1.21 8.15 25.37
N SER A 513 -1.65 7.43 26.41
CA SER A 513 -2.70 6.43 26.26
C SER A 513 -3.61 6.38 27.47
N VAL A 514 -4.91 6.17 27.23
CA VAL A 514 -5.93 5.94 28.27
C VAL A 514 -6.79 4.73 27.88
N ALA A 515 -7.11 3.88 28.84
CA ALA A 515 -8.04 2.77 28.66
C ALA A 515 -8.97 2.62 29.86
N SER A 516 -10.25 2.35 29.60
CA SER A 516 -11.26 2.09 30.61
C SER A 516 -11.32 0.62 31.00
N GLN A 517 -11.64 0.37 32.27
CA GLN A 517 -12.01 -0.95 32.74
C GLN A 517 -13.42 -1.30 32.26
N THR A 518 -13.68 -2.57 31.95
CA THR A 518 -15.00 -3.05 31.47
C THR A 518 -16.17 -2.75 32.41
N SER A 519 -15.96 -2.56 33.72
CA SER A 519 -17.03 -2.14 34.66
C SER A 519 -17.33 -0.64 34.66
N GLY A 520 -16.44 0.16 34.06
CA GLY A 520 -16.50 1.62 34.00
C GLY A 520 -16.13 2.34 35.31
N ASP A 521 -15.66 1.63 36.35
CA ASP A 521 -15.36 2.22 37.66
C ASP A 521 -13.93 2.78 37.76
N MET A 522 -13.05 2.31 36.88
CA MET A 522 -11.66 2.69 36.83
C MET A 522 -11.20 2.96 35.39
N VAL A 523 -10.18 3.80 35.27
CA VAL A 523 -9.40 4.01 34.04
C VAL A 523 -7.92 3.89 34.37
N CYS A 524 -7.12 3.46 33.39
CA CYS A 524 -5.67 3.48 33.47
C CYS A 524 -5.08 4.39 32.40
N SER A 525 -3.89 4.91 32.65
CA SER A 525 -3.18 5.77 31.70
C SER A 525 -1.69 5.53 31.69
N GLY A 526 -1.10 5.58 30.50
CA GLY A 526 0.35 5.51 30.29
C GLY A 526 0.88 6.83 29.73
N GLY A 527 2.11 7.20 30.11
CA GLY A 527 2.72 8.45 29.67
C GLY A 527 4.23 8.38 29.45
N TRP A 528 4.79 9.53 29.07
CA TRP A 528 6.22 9.75 28.86
C TRP A 528 7.05 9.71 30.15
N ASP A 529 6.41 9.74 31.31
CA ASP A 529 7.07 9.54 32.60
C ASP A 529 7.38 8.07 32.92
N CYS A 530 7.16 7.17 31.96
CA CYS A 530 7.41 5.73 32.06
C CYS A 530 6.53 5.02 33.10
N THR A 531 5.44 5.67 33.55
CA THR A 531 4.53 5.12 34.55
C THR A 531 3.16 4.80 33.98
N ILE A 532 2.45 3.89 34.65
CA ILE A 532 1.02 3.64 34.40
C ILE A 532 0.26 4.01 35.66
N ASN A 533 -0.69 4.94 35.56
CA ASN A 533 -1.50 5.38 36.70
C ASN A 533 -2.91 4.81 36.61
N LEU A 534 -3.46 4.41 37.76
CA LEU A 534 -4.84 3.93 37.90
C LEU A 534 -5.70 5.00 38.58
N TRP A 535 -6.90 5.21 38.06
CA TRP A 535 -7.78 6.29 38.50
C TRP A 535 -9.20 5.79 38.71
N GLN A 536 -9.89 6.36 39.69
CA GLN A 536 -11.29 6.08 39.95
C GLN A 536 -12.19 7.07 39.20
N THR A 537 -13.22 6.57 38.52
CA THR A 537 -14.14 7.37 37.69
C THR A 537 -15.31 7.98 38.48
N ASN A 538 -15.55 7.50 39.71
CA ASN A 538 -16.60 7.90 40.65
C ASN A 538 -18.03 7.79 40.06
N LYS A 539 -18.62 6.59 40.12
CA LYS A 539 -20.08 6.45 40.23
C LYS A 539 -20.47 6.96 41.62
N ILE A 540 -21.18 8.09 41.70
CA ILE A 540 -21.93 8.40 42.92
C ILE A 540 -23.09 7.42 42.93
N ASN A 541 -23.00 6.37 43.75
CA ASN A 541 -24.19 5.67 44.20
C ASN A 541 -24.97 6.65 45.06
N THR A 542 -26.19 6.98 44.62
CA THR A 542 -27.24 7.46 45.51
C THR A 542 -27.39 6.47 46.66
N GLU A 543 -27.52 7.02 47.88
CA GLU A 543 -27.74 6.36 49.17
C GLU A 543 -26.47 6.05 49.98
N GLY A 544 -26.15 6.98 50.90
CA GLY A 544 -25.37 6.65 52.10
C GLY A 544 -24.20 7.55 52.42
N ASP A 545 -24.40 8.86 52.59
CA ASP A 545 -23.61 9.59 53.60
C ASP A 545 -24.38 10.81 54.14
N LEU A 546 -25.51 10.53 54.79
CA LEU A 546 -25.96 11.39 55.87
C LEU A 546 -25.02 11.09 57.04
N LEU A 547 -24.00 11.95 57.26
CA LEU A 547 -23.52 12.45 58.55
C LEU A 547 -22.06 12.95 58.44
N SER A 548 -21.89 14.22 58.09
CA SER A 548 -21.21 15.22 58.93
C SER A 548 -20.82 16.45 58.10
N VAL A 549 -21.45 17.58 58.42
CA VAL A 549 -20.82 18.88 58.70
C VAL A 549 -21.95 19.89 58.87
N LYS A 550 -22.04 20.45 60.07
CA LYS A 550 -23.05 21.43 60.48
C LYS A 550 -22.90 22.75 59.70
N LYS A 551 -24.02 23.25 59.19
CA LYS A 551 -24.39 24.64 58.86
C LYS A 551 -23.28 25.71 58.90
N ARG A 552 -22.99 26.29 57.73
CA ARG A 552 -22.91 27.75 57.58
C ARG A 552 -23.54 28.17 56.23
N LYS A 553 -24.63 28.91 56.33
CA LYS A 553 -25.37 29.53 55.23
C LYS A 553 -24.67 30.85 54.90
N VAL A 554 -24.38 31.13 53.62
CA VAL A 554 -24.54 32.43 52.91
C VAL A 554 -23.79 32.40 51.56
N ASN A 555 -24.52 32.88 50.55
CA ASN A 555 -24.18 33.28 49.18
C ASN A 555 -24.10 32.24 48.05
N GLU A 556 -25.21 32.22 47.29
CA GLU A 556 -25.39 31.69 45.94
C GLU A 556 -24.53 32.47 44.93
N GLN A 557 -23.46 31.83 44.49
CA GLN A 557 -22.93 31.88 43.13
C GLN A 557 -22.44 30.47 42.85
N ALA A 558 -23.12 29.75 41.96
CA ALA A 558 -22.78 28.37 41.61
C ALA A 558 -21.43 28.35 40.86
N VAL A 559 -20.35 28.32 41.64
CA VAL A 559 -19.02 27.96 41.18
C VAL A 559 -19.06 26.45 40.97
N ASP A 560 -19.21 26.05 39.72
CA ASP A 560 -19.19 24.65 39.30
C ASP A 560 -17.81 24.06 39.62
N SER A 561 -17.66 23.44 40.80
CA SER A 561 -16.37 23.03 41.35
C SER A 561 -15.86 21.80 40.60
N GLN A 562 -14.90 21.99 39.68
CA GLN A 562 -14.21 20.89 39.02
C GLN A 562 -13.47 20.07 40.07
N LEU A 563 -13.78 18.77 40.18
CA LEU A 563 -13.15 17.90 41.16
C LEU A 563 -11.75 17.53 40.66
N GLU A 564 -10.73 17.73 41.50
CA GLU A 564 -9.40 17.18 41.22
C GLU A 564 -9.29 15.77 41.81
N GLY A 565 -8.70 14.84 41.06
CA GLY A 565 -8.46 13.48 41.50
C GLY A 565 -6.99 13.08 41.34
N GLU A 566 -6.45 12.40 42.34
CA GLU A 566 -5.11 11.82 42.31
C GLU A 566 -5.15 10.35 41.86
N ALA A 567 -4.00 9.82 41.50
CA ALA A 567 -3.86 8.41 41.11
C ALA A 567 -4.06 7.51 42.34
N VAL A 568 -4.89 6.47 42.19
CA VAL A 568 -5.12 5.45 43.22
C VAL A 568 -3.87 4.59 43.41
N SER A 569 -3.21 4.26 42.30
CA SER A 569 -1.98 3.48 42.28
C SER A 569 -1.16 3.86 41.04
N THR A 570 0.15 3.68 41.15
CA THR A 570 1.12 3.93 40.08
C THR A 570 1.96 2.67 39.89
N LEU A 571 1.89 2.09 38.70
CA LEU A 571 2.71 0.96 38.28
C LEU A 571 3.99 1.49 37.63
N VAL A 572 5.12 1.02 38.13
CA VAL A 572 6.46 1.43 37.68
C VAL A 572 7.22 0.19 37.23
N GLY A 573 7.79 0.25 36.03
CA GLY A 573 8.69 -0.81 35.56
C GLY A 573 9.18 -0.65 34.12
N HIS A 574 8.46 0.08 33.27
CA HIS A 574 8.97 0.49 31.96
C HIS A 574 10.15 1.46 32.10
N THR A 575 11.10 1.39 31.18
CA THR A 575 12.29 2.27 31.19
C THR A 575 12.16 3.46 30.25
N GLN A 576 11.16 3.45 29.36
CA GLN A 576 10.85 4.48 28.37
C GLN A 576 9.34 4.76 28.34
N CYS A 577 8.93 5.70 27.48
CA CYS A 577 7.54 6.10 27.29
C CYS A 577 6.60 4.89 27.15
N VAL A 578 5.48 4.92 27.89
CA VAL A 578 4.39 3.97 27.73
C VAL A 578 3.46 4.48 26.63
N SER A 579 3.58 3.91 25.43
CA SER A 579 2.87 4.37 24.24
C SER A 579 1.43 3.89 24.18
N SER A 580 1.12 2.73 24.75
CA SER A 580 -0.24 2.17 24.71
C SER A 580 -0.55 1.35 25.96
N VAL A 581 -1.75 1.52 26.50
CA VAL A 581 -2.29 0.71 27.59
C VAL A 581 -3.65 0.13 27.20
N ASN A 582 -3.95 -1.06 27.72
CA ASN A 582 -5.23 -1.72 27.48
C ASN A 582 -5.71 -2.46 28.75
N TRP A 583 -6.96 -2.23 29.15
CA TRP A 583 -7.55 -2.75 30.40
C TRP A 583 -8.86 -3.51 30.17
N ILE A 584 -8.82 -4.57 29.36
CA ILE A 584 -10.00 -5.41 29.09
C ILE A 584 -10.38 -6.29 30.29
N PHE A 585 -9.41 -6.89 30.99
CA PHE A 585 -9.68 -7.79 32.12
C PHE A 585 -9.60 -7.05 33.44
N ARG A 586 -10.52 -7.31 34.38
CA ARG A 586 -10.58 -6.58 35.66
C ARG A 586 -9.25 -6.57 36.41
N GLU A 587 -8.57 -7.73 36.43
CA GLU A 587 -7.34 -7.97 37.20
C GLU A 587 -6.05 -7.71 36.40
N THR A 588 -6.14 -7.49 35.09
CA THR A 588 -4.95 -7.45 34.22
C THR A 588 -4.96 -6.25 33.29
N ILE A 589 -3.84 -5.52 33.30
CA ILE A 589 -3.53 -4.46 32.34
C ILE A 589 -2.41 -4.94 31.43
N PHE A 590 -2.46 -4.60 30.15
CA PHE A 590 -1.31 -4.74 29.27
C PHE A 590 -0.82 -3.37 28.82
N SER A 591 0.49 -3.26 28.65
CA SER A 591 1.13 -2.04 28.17
C SER A 591 2.19 -2.35 27.12
N ALA A 592 2.34 -1.43 26.18
CA ALA A 592 3.44 -1.39 25.23
C ALA A 592 4.25 -0.11 25.44
N SER A 593 5.56 -0.21 25.22
CA SER A 593 6.49 0.88 25.48
C SER A 593 7.58 0.98 24.42
N TRP A 594 8.21 2.15 24.40
CA TRP A 594 9.41 2.45 23.63
C TRP A 594 10.66 1.73 24.16
N ASP A 595 10.57 1.03 25.28
CA ASP A 595 11.63 0.12 25.77
C ASP A 595 11.65 -1.23 25.06
N HIS A 596 10.86 -1.37 23.99
CA HIS A 596 10.71 -2.58 23.19
C HIS A 596 10.08 -3.73 23.99
N SER A 597 9.31 -3.44 25.04
CA SER A 597 8.61 -4.46 25.81
C SER A 597 7.09 -4.34 25.76
N ILE A 598 6.44 -5.50 25.80
CA ILE A 598 5.03 -5.62 26.17
C ILE A 598 4.97 -6.24 27.55
N ARG A 599 4.29 -5.58 28.48
CA ARG A 599 4.13 -6.05 29.85
C ARG A 599 2.70 -6.36 30.17
N LYS A 600 2.50 -7.39 31.00
CA LYS A 600 1.24 -7.74 31.63
C LYS A 600 1.35 -7.42 33.11
N TRP A 601 0.45 -6.59 33.62
CA TRP A 601 0.41 -6.15 35.00
C TRP A 601 -0.76 -6.79 35.72
N ASP A 602 -0.51 -7.25 36.94
CA ASP A 602 -1.55 -7.61 37.88
C ASP A 602 -1.96 -6.35 38.66
N VAL A 603 -3.25 -6.00 38.60
CA VAL A 603 -3.78 -4.75 39.17
C VAL A 603 -3.74 -4.77 40.71
N GLU A 604 -3.94 -5.93 41.34
CA GLU A 604 -3.99 -6.03 42.80
C GLU A 604 -2.60 -5.96 43.42
N THR A 605 -1.63 -6.63 42.81
CA THR A 605 -0.25 -6.67 43.31
C THR A 605 0.61 -5.54 42.79
N GLY A 606 0.21 -4.91 41.68
CA GLY A 606 0.97 -3.88 40.98
C GLY A 606 2.27 -4.39 40.32
N LYS A 607 2.46 -5.71 40.24
CA LYS A 607 3.66 -6.34 39.67
C LYS A 607 3.45 -6.76 38.22
N ASP A 608 4.52 -6.74 37.44
CA ASP A 608 4.54 -7.31 36.11
C ASP A 608 4.64 -8.84 36.15
N THR A 609 3.67 -9.51 35.54
CA THR A 609 3.54 -10.98 35.49
C THR A 609 4.09 -11.58 34.20
N LEU A 610 4.14 -10.80 33.13
CA LEU A 610 4.72 -11.16 31.85
C LEU A 610 5.53 -9.96 31.33
N ASN A 611 6.73 -10.23 30.85
CA ASN A 611 7.55 -9.25 30.16
C ASN A 611 8.05 -9.86 28.85
N ILE A 612 7.41 -9.51 27.74
CA ILE A 612 7.87 -9.87 26.40
C ILE A 612 8.81 -8.75 25.95
N VAL A 613 10.12 -8.97 26.10
CA VAL A 613 11.15 -8.05 25.61
C VAL A 613 11.50 -8.44 24.18
N TYR A 614 11.32 -7.51 23.25
CA TYR A 614 11.84 -7.62 21.88
C TYR A 614 13.32 -7.25 21.88
N ASP A 615 14.16 -8.12 22.46
CA ASP A 615 15.60 -7.99 22.35
C ASP A 615 16.25 -9.21 21.70
N ASN A 616 17.34 -8.95 20.99
CA ASN A 616 18.02 -9.87 20.10
C ASN A 616 18.44 -11.17 20.80
N ILE A 617 17.67 -12.24 20.64
CA ILE A 617 18.15 -13.60 20.88
C ILE A 617 18.05 -14.37 19.58
N LEU A 618 18.95 -14.04 18.65
CA LEU A 618 19.58 -14.93 17.66
C LEU A 618 20.54 -14.09 16.79
N PRO A 619 21.87 -14.33 16.80
CA PRO A 619 22.85 -13.56 16.02
C PRO A 619 22.70 -13.65 14.49
N SER A 620 21.70 -14.40 14.00
CA SER A 620 21.50 -14.72 12.59
C SER A 620 20.12 -14.32 12.07
N ALA A 621 19.29 -13.63 12.85
CA ALA A 621 17.98 -13.16 12.40
C ALA A 621 17.93 -11.63 12.41
N GLN A 622 17.47 -11.09 11.29
CA GLN A 622 17.44 -9.70 10.85
C GLN A 622 16.46 -8.82 11.66
N PHE A 623 16.42 -8.94 12.99
CA PHE A 623 15.41 -8.33 13.85
C PHE A 623 16.05 -7.56 15.01
N SER A 624 16.47 -6.31 14.76
CA SER A 624 16.74 -5.37 15.84
C SER A 624 15.43 -5.01 16.55
N GLY A 625 15.39 -5.02 17.88
CA GLY A 625 14.24 -4.56 18.67
C GLY A 625 13.76 -3.18 18.24
N LYS A 626 12.45 -3.02 18.06
CA LYS A 626 11.83 -1.77 17.60
C LYS A 626 10.79 -1.29 18.61
N VAL A 627 10.65 0.03 18.66
CA VAL A 627 9.67 0.74 19.47
C VAL A 627 8.25 0.32 19.09
N LEU A 628 7.41 0.10 20.10
CA LEU A 628 5.99 -0.17 19.93
C LEU A 628 5.19 1.11 20.11
N ASN A 629 4.21 1.32 19.22
CA ASN A 629 3.33 2.50 19.23
C ASN A 629 1.93 2.16 19.72
N CYS A 630 1.44 0.95 19.41
CA CYS A 630 0.07 0.56 19.71
C CYS A 630 -0.04 -0.89 20.15
N LEU A 631 -1.07 -1.17 20.93
CA LEU A 631 -1.38 -2.48 21.50
C LEU A 631 -2.89 -2.67 21.57
N ASP A 632 -3.35 -3.88 21.24
CA ASP A 632 -4.72 -4.30 21.51
C ASP A 632 -4.83 -5.79 21.75
N ILE A 633 -5.80 -6.20 22.56
CA ILE A 633 -5.96 -7.60 22.97
C ILE A 633 -7.32 -8.11 22.49
N GLY A 634 -7.33 -9.28 21.86
CA GLY A 634 -8.54 -9.87 21.30
C GLY A 634 -8.33 -11.32 20.86
N GLY A 635 -9.27 -11.88 20.10
CA GLY A 635 -9.17 -13.22 19.53
C GLY A 635 -9.84 -14.36 20.31
N GLU A 636 -9.77 -15.57 19.76
CA GLU A 636 -10.48 -16.76 20.26
C GLU A 636 -9.87 -17.29 21.55
N SER A 637 -10.66 -17.31 22.63
CA SER A 637 -10.43 -18.01 23.91
C SER A 637 -9.09 -17.78 24.62
N SER A 638 -8.13 -17.03 24.06
CA SER A 638 -6.70 -17.02 24.42
C SER A 638 -6.06 -15.65 24.60
N SER A 639 -6.80 -14.55 24.43
CA SER A 639 -6.31 -13.18 24.62
C SER A 639 -5.03 -12.91 23.83
N LEU A 640 -5.09 -13.08 22.51
CA LEU A 640 -3.99 -12.76 21.62
C LEU A 640 -3.67 -11.27 21.72
N ILE A 641 -2.38 -10.96 21.74
CA ILE A 641 -1.88 -9.60 21.83
C ILE A 641 -1.48 -9.17 20.42
N ALA A 642 -2.12 -8.14 19.87
CA ALA A 642 -1.66 -7.48 18.66
C ALA A 642 -0.89 -6.21 19.01
N ALA A 643 0.26 -5.99 18.37
CA ALA A 643 0.99 -4.73 18.50
C ALA A 643 1.60 -4.29 17.18
N GLY A 644 1.71 -2.97 17.03
CA GLY A 644 2.38 -2.28 15.94
C GLY A 644 3.42 -1.30 16.48
N GLY A 645 4.43 -0.99 15.66
CA GLY A 645 5.58 -0.19 16.09
C GLY A 645 6.15 0.70 15.01
N SER A 646 7.43 1.07 15.17
CA SER A 646 8.20 1.89 14.22
C SER A 646 8.58 1.15 12.94
N ASP A 647 7.81 0.14 12.56
CA ASP A 647 7.98 -0.63 11.33
C ASP A 647 6.64 -1.05 10.72
N PRO A 648 6.62 -1.48 9.45
CA PRO A 648 5.39 -1.75 8.72
C PRO A 648 4.74 -3.09 9.08
N ILE A 649 5.06 -3.65 10.23
CA ILE A 649 4.74 -5.02 10.57
C ILE A 649 3.81 -5.05 11.77
N VAL A 650 2.61 -5.57 11.57
CA VAL A 650 1.68 -5.91 12.66
C VAL A 650 2.02 -7.31 13.14
N ARG A 651 2.19 -7.47 14.44
CA ARG A 651 2.61 -8.74 15.06
C ARG A 651 1.60 -9.18 16.10
N ILE A 652 1.45 -10.49 16.23
CA ILE A 652 0.49 -11.09 17.15
C ILE A 652 1.17 -12.16 18.00
N TRP A 653 0.97 -12.09 19.31
CA TRP A 653 1.53 -13.02 20.28
C TRP A 653 0.45 -13.77 21.06
N ASP A 654 0.77 -15.00 21.42
CA ASP A 654 -0.01 -15.80 22.35
C ASP A 654 0.64 -15.75 23.73
N PRO A 655 0.02 -15.09 24.74
CA PRO A 655 0.61 -14.96 26.07
C PRO A 655 0.72 -16.30 26.81
N ARG A 656 0.09 -17.37 26.33
CA ARG A 656 0.14 -18.72 26.94
C ARG A 656 1.38 -19.52 26.57
N LYS A 657 2.18 -19.04 25.61
CA LYS A 657 3.45 -19.66 25.21
C LYS A 657 4.64 -18.79 25.64
N PRO A 658 4.86 -18.59 26.95
CA PRO A 658 5.77 -17.58 27.49
C PRO A 658 7.27 -17.83 27.20
N GLY A 659 7.62 -18.93 26.52
CA GLY A 659 9.01 -19.25 26.14
C GLY A 659 9.40 -18.86 24.71
N THR A 660 8.46 -18.38 23.88
CA THR A 660 8.73 -18.00 22.49
C THR A 660 8.61 -16.49 22.38
N SER A 661 9.74 -15.77 22.24
CA SER A 661 9.73 -14.33 21.94
C SER A 661 9.25 -14.02 20.51
N ALA A 662 9.10 -15.06 19.69
CA ALA A 662 8.62 -14.94 18.31
C ALA A 662 7.09 -14.75 18.27
N PRO A 663 6.58 -13.86 17.39
CA PRO A 663 5.15 -13.72 17.15
C PRO A 663 4.57 -14.98 16.48
N VAL A 664 3.30 -15.27 16.77
CA VAL A 664 2.52 -16.34 16.14
C VAL A 664 2.13 -15.95 14.71
N PHE A 665 1.71 -14.70 14.52
CA PHE A 665 1.39 -14.15 13.20
C PHE A 665 2.14 -12.84 12.96
N GLN A 666 2.51 -12.64 11.69
CA GLN A 666 3.21 -11.45 11.24
C GLN A 666 2.62 -10.99 9.90
N PHE A 667 2.18 -9.72 9.87
CA PHE A 667 1.58 -9.11 8.69
C PHE A 667 2.43 -7.93 8.22
N SER A 668 2.95 -8.00 7.00
CA SER A 668 3.94 -7.03 6.48
C SER A 668 3.48 -6.30 5.21
N SER A 669 2.21 -5.87 5.14
CA SER A 669 1.69 -5.16 3.97
C SER A 669 1.78 -3.63 4.04
N HIS A 670 1.99 -3.05 5.22
CA HIS A 670 2.16 -1.60 5.34
C HIS A 670 3.48 -1.14 4.72
N ALA A 671 3.60 0.15 4.43
CA ALA A 671 4.84 0.75 3.91
C ALA A 671 5.59 1.62 4.93
N SER A 672 4.95 1.95 6.05
CA SER A 672 5.48 2.84 7.09
C SER A 672 5.10 2.35 8.49
N TRP A 673 5.38 3.14 9.53
CA TRP A 673 5.09 2.78 10.92
C TRP A 673 3.62 2.48 11.14
N VAL A 674 3.34 1.47 11.96
CA VAL A 674 1.97 1.16 12.40
C VAL A 674 1.67 2.05 13.61
N SER A 675 0.61 2.84 13.50
CA SER A 675 0.23 3.85 14.50
C SER A 675 -0.85 3.34 15.45
N ALA A 676 -1.80 2.54 14.96
CA ALA A 676 -2.85 1.94 15.77
C ALA A 676 -3.18 0.53 15.28
N CYS A 677 -3.63 -0.34 16.19
CA CYS A 677 -4.21 -1.64 15.88
C CYS A 677 -5.41 -1.88 16.80
N LYS A 678 -6.51 -2.43 16.28
CA LYS A 678 -7.75 -2.69 17.04
C LYS A 678 -8.44 -3.96 16.58
N TRP A 679 -8.69 -4.87 17.52
CA TRP A 679 -9.44 -6.10 17.29
C TRP A 679 -10.92 -5.81 17.10
N HIS A 680 -11.56 -6.60 16.25
CA HIS A 680 -13.00 -6.53 16.11
C HIS A 680 -13.68 -7.07 17.38
N LYS A 681 -14.74 -6.39 17.84
CA LYS A 681 -15.42 -6.71 19.11
C LYS A 681 -16.13 -8.06 19.12
N LYS A 682 -16.72 -8.45 17.98
CA LYS A 682 -17.50 -9.70 17.87
C LYS A 682 -16.74 -10.83 17.20
N SER A 683 -15.84 -10.50 16.27
CA SER A 683 -15.16 -11.49 15.43
C SER A 683 -13.73 -11.66 15.90
N GLN A 684 -13.38 -12.91 16.16
CA GLN A 684 -12.10 -13.27 16.76
C GLN A 684 -10.93 -13.27 15.75
N TYR A 685 -11.24 -13.19 14.46
CA TYR A 685 -10.25 -13.30 13.40
C TYR A 685 -9.87 -11.95 12.78
N HIS A 686 -10.67 -10.91 13.01
CA HIS A 686 -10.53 -9.63 12.31
C HIS A 686 -9.81 -8.59 13.15
N LEU A 687 -8.82 -7.95 12.53
CA LEU A 687 -8.01 -6.89 13.13
C LEU A 687 -7.93 -5.71 12.16
N VAL A 688 -8.03 -4.49 12.66
CA VAL A 688 -7.74 -3.25 11.92
C VAL A 688 -6.37 -2.74 12.33
N SER A 689 -5.61 -2.22 11.38
CA SER A 689 -4.41 -1.43 11.65
C SER A 689 -4.40 -0.14 10.83
N ALA A 690 -3.84 0.91 11.42
CA ALA A 690 -3.56 2.19 10.78
C ALA A 690 -2.06 2.40 10.66
N SER A 691 -1.62 3.09 9.60
CA SER A 691 -0.21 3.39 9.38
C SER A 691 0.03 4.80 8.87
N TYR A 692 1.27 5.25 9.07
CA TYR A 692 1.79 6.50 8.53
C TYR A 692 1.95 6.49 7.00
N ASP A 693 1.63 5.37 6.33
CA ASP A 693 1.56 5.29 4.87
C ASP A 693 0.25 5.87 4.28
N GLY A 694 -0.67 6.34 5.14
CA GLY A 694 -1.98 6.87 4.73
C GLY A 694 -3.07 5.81 4.65
N LYS A 695 -2.75 4.54 4.94
CA LYS A 695 -3.64 3.41 4.75
C LYS A 695 -4.13 2.83 6.07
N VAL A 696 -5.40 2.42 6.04
CA VAL A 696 -5.99 1.56 7.08
C VAL A 696 -6.21 0.18 6.47
N MET A 697 -5.69 -0.85 7.11
CA MET A 697 -5.79 -2.22 6.63
C MET A 697 -6.61 -3.07 7.58
N ILE A 698 -7.38 -3.99 7.01
CA ILE A 698 -8.13 -5.01 7.73
C ILE A 698 -7.48 -6.35 7.44
N TRP A 699 -7.20 -7.08 8.51
CA TRP A 699 -6.57 -8.37 8.51
C TRP A 699 -7.56 -9.42 8.96
N ASP A 700 -7.46 -10.59 8.35
CA ASP A 700 -8.08 -11.81 8.84
C ASP A 700 -6.96 -12.79 9.17
N LEU A 701 -6.89 -13.22 10.44
CA LEU A 701 -5.92 -14.17 10.95
C LEU A 701 -5.83 -15.47 10.15
N ARG A 702 -6.90 -15.84 9.44
CA ARG A 702 -6.95 -17.05 8.61
C ARG A 702 -6.18 -16.89 7.30
N THR A 703 -5.81 -15.66 6.94
CA THR A 703 -5.18 -15.31 5.67
C THR A 703 -3.84 -14.61 5.90
N ALA A 704 -2.88 -14.80 4.98
CA ALA A 704 -1.55 -14.18 5.09
C ALA A 704 -1.50 -12.71 4.59
N TRP A 705 -2.58 -12.19 4.00
CA TRP A 705 -2.63 -10.87 3.37
C TRP A 705 -3.77 -10.03 3.97
N SER A 706 -3.70 -8.71 3.74
CA SER A 706 -4.82 -7.83 4.10
C SER A 706 -6.05 -8.16 3.24
N VAL A 707 -7.19 -8.26 3.92
CA VAL A 707 -8.50 -8.48 3.30
C VAL A 707 -8.99 -7.20 2.63
N ALA A 708 -8.73 -6.06 3.29
CA ALA A 708 -9.15 -4.75 2.83
C ALA A 708 -8.08 -3.70 3.11
N VAL A 709 -7.77 -2.88 2.11
CA VAL A 709 -6.93 -1.68 2.23
C VAL A 709 -7.78 -0.45 1.94
N MET A 710 -7.93 0.46 2.90
CA MET A 710 -8.58 1.76 2.81
C MET A 710 -7.51 2.83 2.59
N ASP A 711 -7.57 3.50 1.46
CA ASP A 711 -6.61 4.54 1.04
C ASP A 711 -7.34 5.88 0.88
N SER A 712 -8.03 6.28 1.95
CA SER A 712 -8.86 7.48 1.94
C SER A 712 -8.10 8.70 2.46
N HIS A 713 -7.19 8.53 3.41
CA HIS A 713 -6.37 9.62 3.96
C HIS A 713 -5.25 10.02 3.01
N LYS A 714 -4.99 11.33 2.89
CA LYS A 714 -3.92 11.87 2.04
C LYS A 714 -2.57 11.98 2.75
N ASP A 715 -2.59 11.83 4.07
CA ASP A 715 -1.44 11.96 4.97
C ASP A 715 -1.52 10.84 6.02
N LYS A 716 -0.58 10.81 6.97
CA LYS A 716 -0.43 9.80 8.01
C LYS A 716 -1.75 9.53 8.74
N VAL A 717 -2.13 8.26 8.85
CA VAL A 717 -3.22 7.84 9.73
C VAL A 717 -2.65 7.64 11.12
N LEU A 718 -3.20 8.36 12.11
CA LEU A 718 -2.72 8.33 13.49
C LEU A 718 -3.51 7.31 14.32
N CYS A 719 -4.78 7.11 13.99
CA CYS A 719 -5.67 6.24 14.76
C CYS A 719 -6.74 5.59 13.87
N ALA A 720 -7.17 4.40 14.28
CA ALA A 720 -8.33 3.73 13.69
C ALA A 720 -9.00 2.84 14.74
N ASP A 721 -10.31 2.66 14.62
CA ASP A 721 -11.11 1.81 15.49
C ASP A 721 -12.36 1.26 14.76
N TRP A 722 -13.02 0.28 15.35
CA TRP A 722 -14.28 -0.28 14.87
C TRP A 722 -15.48 0.48 15.44
N TRP A 723 -16.50 0.69 14.60
CA TRP A 723 -17.76 1.33 14.96
C TRP A 723 -18.95 0.55 14.41
N LYS A 724 -20.04 0.45 15.19
CA LYS A 724 -21.27 -0.30 14.82
C LYS A 724 -21.03 -1.75 14.32
N GLY A 725 -19.94 -2.39 14.75
CA GLY A 725 -19.52 -3.70 14.27
C GLY A 725 -18.87 -3.65 12.89
N ASP A 726 -19.60 -3.18 11.88
CA ASP A 726 -19.21 -3.37 10.47
C ASP A 726 -18.65 -2.10 9.81
N SER A 727 -18.31 -1.07 10.61
CA SER A 727 -17.70 0.16 10.12
C SER A 727 -16.34 0.39 10.76
N VAL A 728 -15.42 0.95 10.00
CA VAL A 728 -14.11 1.37 10.48
C VAL A 728 -14.06 2.88 10.45
N ILE A 729 -13.64 3.44 11.57
CA ILE A 729 -13.40 4.87 11.74
C ILE A 729 -11.90 5.13 11.80
N SER A 730 -11.45 6.20 11.18
CA SER A 730 -10.03 6.55 11.16
C SER A 730 -9.80 8.05 11.19
N GLY A 731 -8.72 8.44 11.86
CA GLY A 731 -8.28 9.82 12.03
C GLY A 731 -6.81 9.97 11.66
N GLY A 732 -6.46 11.09 11.04
CA GLY A 732 -5.11 11.32 10.54
C GLY A 732 -4.65 12.77 10.61
N ALA A 733 -3.44 12.98 10.11
CA ALA A 733 -2.81 14.29 9.93
C ALA A 733 -3.47 15.13 8.82
N ASP A 734 -4.40 14.56 8.05
CA ASP A 734 -5.22 15.28 7.07
C ASP A 734 -6.43 16.02 7.70
N SER A 735 -6.46 16.12 9.04
CA SER A 735 -7.50 16.78 9.86
C SER A 735 -8.91 16.27 9.57
N LYS A 736 -9.04 14.98 9.24
CA LYS A 736 -10.31 14.35 8.88
C LYS A 736 -10.57 13.12 9.72
N LEU A 737 -11.79 13.03 10.22
CA LEU A 737 -12.40 11.77 10.64
C LEU A 737 -13.10 11.15 9.42
N ARG A 738 -12.74 9.91 9.10
CA ARG A 738 -13.34 9.14 8.01
C ARG A 738 -14.08 7.94 8.56
N ILE A 739 -15.21 7.64 7.93
CA ILE A 739 -16.06 6.51 8.28
C ILE A 739 -16.20 5.65 7.02
N SER A 740 -15.72 4.42 7.10
CA SER A 740 -15.87 3.41 6.06
C SER A 740 -16.85 2.36 6.53
N SER A 741 -18.01 2.32 5.87
CA SER A 741 -19.12 1.43 6.24
C SER A 741 -19.25 0.25 5.25
N GLY A 742 -19.97 -0.79 5.68
CA GLY A 742 -20.25 -1.95 4.85
C GLY A 742 -19.08 -2.93 4.76
N ILE A 743 -18.32 -3.08 5.85
CA ILE A 743 -17.29 -4.10 5.97
C ILE A 743 -17.97 -5.32 6.57
N PRO A 744 -18.38 -6.34 5.78
CA PRO A 744 -18.98 -7.55 6.34
C PRO A 744 -17.90 -8.30 7.11
N VAL A 745 -17.84 -8.07 8.41
CA VAL A 745 -17.07 -8.90 9.31
C VAL A 745 -17.94 -10.11 9.58
N GLY A 746 -17.69 -11.22 8.87
CA GLY A 746 -18.51 -12.42 8.99
C GLY A 746 -18.74 -12.78 10.46
N GLU A 747 -20.00 -12.74 10.90
CA GLU A 747 -20.37 -13.25 12.22
C GLU A 747 -20.10 -14.76 12.21
N SER A 748 -19.19 -15.20 13.09
CA SER A 748 -18.79 -16.59 13.30
C SER A 748 -19.88 -17.41 13.99
#